data_AF-A0A919HGG3-F1
#
_entry.id   AF-A0A919HGG3-F1
#
_cell.length_a   1.000
_cell.length_b   1.000
_cell.length_c   1.000
_cell.angle_alpha   90.00
_cell.angle_beta   90.00
_cell.angle_gamma   90.00
#
_symmetry.space_group_name_H-M   'P 1'
#
loop_
_entity.id
_entity.type
_entity.pdbx_description
1 polymer ?
#
loop_
_entity_poly.entity_id
_entity_poly.type
_entity_poly.pdbx_seq_one_letter_code
_entity_poly.pdbx_strand_id
1 'polypeptide(L)'
;MSQDADSSPWRRNGARRSGTGASRGAVAAHDDSREKDDGPGDDDGPGDNDGPGDDDSSAHNDSPGERDGPGDQDSPGDRDRPGGAGGPGDHDGPGNRGGPEDLDHTPGQARPRSVLVSIGALLMGLLLASLDQTIVSTALPTIVSELGGLDHLSWVVTAYLLASTATTPLWGKLGDQYGRKRLFQTAIVIFLFGSVLCGAAESLPELIVFRAVQGLGGGGLIVLSMAIVGDLVPPRERGRYQGLFGAVFGTTSVLGPLLGGVLTQHLSWRWVFYVNVPVGIVALVVIATTLRIPVHTRRHVIDYPGTVLIASVATCLVLVASLGGTTWSWSSPWIIGLAVLGVLLLGVFVAVERRAAEPVLPLRLFRIRTFSLAAVISFVVGFSMFSAMTYLPTFLQVVQGISPTLSGVHMLPMVFGLMLASTVSGQIVSRTGRWKVFPVTGTAVTAVGLLLLHRLDEFSGTLVLSVTFFVFGLGLGLVMQVMVLIVQNSVGYEDLGVATSGATFFRSIGASFGVAIFGTVFATRLGSQIASALGGRPLPPGLSIGSLEADPRGIGRLPPALRPPVVHAYASAITDVFLYAAPIAALAFVLAWFLREDRLRASVRAPEGTETVASNPVERSSHDEAARALSLLASREGRREVYVRITERAGYDLLPASSWLLLRIRRYGATDPVALATRLTLPVPVLAAAVRQLEQRGLAVRQGLPLVLTRHGHEAAERLQSAREACMAELLGDWWRPGRPTDLGELVRDLSKEMCGSDHERPHAGPVRKHRRPRRLRRAVG
;
A
#
# COMPACT_ATOMS: atom_id res chain seq x y z
N MET A 1 -1.40 39.32 -21.81
CA MET A 1 -1.69 40.26 -22.91
C MET A 1 -0.96 39.78 -24.16
N SER A 2 -1.55 40.09 -25.30
CA SER A 2 -1.48 39.40 -26.59
C SER A 2 -0.19 39.60 -27.40
N GLN A 3 0.08 38.64 -28.30
CA GLN A 3 0.72 38.76 -29.61
C GLN A 3 2.18 39.29 -29.70
N ASP A 4 3.12 38.44 -30.12
CA ASP A 4 3.47 38.34 -31.55
C ASP A 4 4.52 37.25 -31.82
N ALA A 5 4.39 36.63 -32.99
CA ALA A 5 5.30 35.67 -33.59
C ALA A 5 6.04 36.36 -34.74
N ASP A 6 7.36 36.18 -34.89
CA ASP A 6 7.91 35.91 -36.23
C ASP A 6 9.36 35.38 -36.28
N SER A 7 9.51 34.43 -37.21
CA SER A 7 10.65 33.94 -38.01
C SER A 7 12.13 34.33 -37.76
N SER A 8 12.94 33.31 -37.41
CA SER A 8 13.99 32.61 -38.23
C SER A 8 15.09 33.40 -39.03
N PRO A 9 16.11 32.76 -39.65
CA PRO A 9 17.49 32.73 -39.12
C PRO A 9 18.59 33.15 -40.13
N TRP A 10 19.67 33.85 -39.74
CA TRP A 10 20.86 33.97 -40.60
C TRP A 10 22.21 33.93 -39.89
N ARG A 11 23.17 33.43 -40.68
CA ARG A 11 24.47 32.84 -40.38
C ARG A 11 25.59 33.86 -40.11
N ARG A 12 26.56 33.33 -39.34
CA ARG A 12 28.03 33.36 -39.50
C ARG A 12 28.82 34.68 -39.41
N ASN A 13 29.85 34.53 -38.58
CA ASN A 13 31.24 34.94 -38.75
C ASN A 13 31.61 36.39 -38.43
N GLY A 14 32.63 36.49 -37.56
CA GLY A 14 33.84 37.19 -37.96
C GLY A 14 34.28 38.29 -37.02
N ALA A 15 34.99 37.89 -35.97
CA ALA A 15 36.32 38.39 -35.62
C ALA A 15 36.59 39.92 -35.55
N ARG A 16 37.15 40.27 -34.39
CA ARG A 16 38.33 41.13 -34.15
C ARG A 16 38.14 42.60 -33.73
N ARG A 17 38.92 42.88 -32.68
CA ARG A 17 39.65 44.13 -32.32
C ARG A 17 38.83 45.20 -31.59
N SER A 18 39.03 45.34 -30.28
CA SER A 18 40.12 46.08 -29.59
C SER A 18 39.96 47.60 -29.70
N GLY A 19 39.67 48.26 -28.58
CA GLY A 19 39.61 49.71 -28.49
C GLY A 19 39.45 50.15 -27.03
N THR A 20 40.59 50.49 -26.44
CA THR A 20 40.82 51.15 -25.15
C THR A 20 40.26 52.59 -25.06
N GLY A 21 39.96 53.04 -23.84
CA GLY A 21 39.81 54.45 -23.43
C GLY A 21 38.72 54.60 -22.36
N ALA A 22 39.03 54.75 -21.07
CA ALA A 22 39.33 56.02 -20.38
C ALA A 22 38.14 57.02 -20.51
N SER A 23 37.62 57.72 -19.51
CA SER A 23 37.90 57.97 -18.09
C SER A 23 36.87 59.01 -17.61
N ARG A 24 36.74 59.21 -16.27
CA ARG A 24 36.04 60.33 -15.56
C ARG A 24 34.50 60.24 -15.56
N GLY A 25 33.78 60.57 -14.49
CA GLY A 25 34.08 61.24 -13.22
C GLY A 25 32.81 61.96 -12.72
N ALA A 26 32.80 62.34 -11.44
CA ALA A 26 31.78 63.08 -10.66
C ALA A 26 30.68 62.19 -10.01
N VAL A 27 30.54 62.08 -8.67
CA VAL A 27 30.57 63.01 -7.51
C VAL A 27 29.30 63.88 -7.39
N ALA A 28 28.50 63.55 -6.36
CA ALA A 28 27.79 64.42 -5.38
C ALA A 28 26.71 63.53 -4.70
N ALA A 29 26.68 63.22 -3.41
CA ALA A 29 26.81 64.00 -2.16
C ALA A 29 25.61 64.93 -1.89
N HIS A 30 24.69 64.50 -1.01
CA HIS A 30 24.36 65.10 0.30
C HIS A 30 23.19 64.28 0.91
N ASP A 31 23.25 63.71 2.13
CA ASP A 31 23.50 64.27 3.48
C ASP A 31 22.22 64.84 4.11
N ASP A 32 21.80 64.22 5.20
CA ASP A 32 21.52 64.80 6.53
C ASP A 32 20.72 63.76 7.35
N SER A 33 21.27 63.19 8.43
CA SER A 33 21.36 63.76 9.81
C SER A 33 20.08 63.56 10.61
N ARG A 34 20.04 63.37 11.93
CA ARG A 34 20.95 62.93 13.02
C ARG A 34 20.14 63.26 14.29
N GLU A 35 20.11 62.37 15.29
CA GLU A 35 19.94 62.63 16.75
C GLU A 35 19.81 61.23 17.40
N LYS A 36 20.60 60.72 18.36
CA LYS A 36 21.28 61.22 19.59
C LYS A 36 20.28 61.88 20.55
N ASP A 37 20.12 61.50 21.82
CA ASP A 37 21.12 61.21 22.85
C ASP A 37 20.52 60.45 24.07
N ASP A 38 21.42 59.92 24.91
CA ASP A 38 21.40 59.71 26.38
C ASP A 38 20.27 58.91 27.06
N GLY A 39 20.43 58.07 28.08
CA GLY A 39 21.39 57.93 29.19
C GLY A 39 20.62 57.38 30.44
N PRO A 40 21.26 56.83 31.48
CA PRO A 40 20.76 55.68 32.28
C PRO A 40 20.23 56.02 33.71
N GLY A 41 19.66 55.03 34.43
CA GLY A 41 19.38 55.15 35.88
C GLY A 41 18.66 53.95 36.53
N ASP A 42 19.23 53.50 37.64
CA ASP A 42 18.89 52.36 38.53
C ASP A 42 17.67 52.60 39.45
N ASP A 43 17.07 51.54 40.03
CA ASP A 43 17.03 51.25 41.49
C ASP A 43 15.96 50.22 41.94
N ASP A 44 16.45 49.29 42.76
CA ASP A 44 15.91 48.55 43.91
C ASP A 44 14.40 48.49 44.28
N GLY A 45 13.94 47.26 44.56
CA GLY A 45 13.43 46.92 45.91
C GLY A 45 11.98 46.41 46.08
N PRO A 46 11.69 45.59 47.13
CA PRO A 46 10.65 44.55 47.14
C PRO A 46 9.49 44.81 48.14
N GLY A 47 8.47 43.94 48.18
CA GLY A 47 7.48 43.95 49.27
C GLY A 47 6.34 42.93 49.17
N ASP A 48 6.39 41.93 50.06
CA ASP A 48 5.25 41.14 50.54
C ASP A 48 4.19 42.03 51.24
N ASN A 49 2.94 41.54 51.33
CA ASN A 49 2.25 41.17 52.59
C ASN A 49 0.71 41.43 52.61
N ASP A 50 -0.02 40.40 53.04
CA ASP A 50 -1.20 40.35 53.93
C ASP A 50 -2.48 41.21 53.73
N GLY A 51 -3.58 40.48 53.39
CA GLY A 51 -5.01 40.49 53.85
C GLY A 51 -5.74 41.76 54.39
N PRO A 52 -6.93 41.64 55.02
CA PRO A 52 -8.01 40.61 54.96
C PRO A 52 -9.47 41.17 54.93
N GLY A 53 -10.47 40.26 54.82
CA GLY A 53 -11.85 40.27 55.40
C GLY A 53 -12.89 41.28 54.85
N ASP A 54 -14.20 41.11 54.97
CA ASP A 54 -15.18 40.07 55.35
C ASP A 54 -16.57 40.66 54.93
N ASP A 55 -17.56 39.90 54.47
CA ASP A 55 -18.82 39.50 55.17
C ASP A 55 -19.92 39.53 54.06
N ASP A 56 -20.98 38.71 54.00
CA ASP A 56 -21.79 38.16 55.09
C ASP A 56 -22.73 37.02 54.63
N SER A 57 -23.04 36.09 55.55
CA SER A 57 -24.31 35.33 55.76
C SER A 57 -24.78 34.26 54.74
N SER A 58 -25.27 33.05 55.09
CA SER A 58 -25.72 32.47 56.38
C SER A 58 -25.98 30.93 56.31
N ALA A 59 -25.70 30.24 57.44
CA ALA A 59 -26.36 29.07 58.09
C ALA A 59 -26.60 27.71 57.36
N HIS A 60 -26.63 26.51 57.99
CA HIS A 60 -26.06 25.85 59.20
C HIS A 60 -26.57 24.37 59.21
N ASN A 61 -25.74 23.40 59.65
CA ASN A 61 -25.98 22.07 60.33
C ASN A 61 -27.07 21.07 59.82
N ASP A 62 -27.05 19.74 60.00
CA ASP A 62 -26.29 18.78 60.84
C ASP A 62 -26.52 17.33 60.28
N SER A 63 -25.65 16.37 60.61
CA SER A 63 -25.84 14.88 60.46
C SER A 63 -26.39 14.27 61.79
N PRO A 64 -26.51 12.92 62.08
CA PRO A 64 -26.21 11.65 61.35
C PRO A 64 -27.18 10.42 61.57
N GLY A 65 -26.94 9.25 60.91
CA GLY A 65 -27.02 7.89 61.55
C GLY A 65 -28.14 6.84 61.27
N GLU A 66 -27.75 5.65 60.74
CA GLU A 66 -28.13 4.22 61.01
C GLU A 66 -29.42 3.46 60.52
N ARG A 67 -29.16 2.28 59.87
CA ARG A 67 -29.73 0.86 59.93
C ARG A 67 -31.26 0.60 59.72
N ASP A 68 -31.82 -0.52 59.21
CA ASP A 68 -31.57 -2.00 59.15
C ASP A 68 -32.35 -2.68 57.96
N GLY A 69 -32.05 -3.96 57.60
CA GLY A 69 -32.74 -4.81 56.56
C GLY A 69 -33.96 -5.61 57.09
N PRO A 70 -34.33 -6.86 56.65
CA PRO A 70 -33.97 -7.69 55.46
C PRO A 70 -35.18 -8.49 54.81
N GLY A 71 -34.94 -9.37 53.80
CA GLY A 71 -35.54 -10.73 53.74
C GLY A 71 -36.53 -11.19 52.63
N ASP A 72 -36.11 -12.25 51.91
CA ASP A 72 -36.72 -13.24 50.98
C ASP A 72 -38.23 -13.61 50.99
N GLN A 73 -38.79 -14.02 49.82
CA GLN A 73 -39.38 -15.38 49.54
C GLN A 73 -40.23 -15.51 48.23
N ASP A 74 -39.95 -16.60 47.48
CA ASP A 74 -40.78 -17.54 46.69
C ASP A 74 -42.00 -17.16 45.80
N SER A 75 -41.88 -17.49 44.49
CA SER A 75 -42.67 -18.39 43.59
C SER A 75 -44.23 -18.52 43.68
N PRO A 76 -44.95 -19.21 42.75
CA PRO A 76 -44.92 -19.30 41.26
C PRO A 76 -46.34 -19.36 40.58
N GLY A 77 -46.39 -19.39 39.23
CA GLY A 77 -47.49 -19.97 38.41
C GLY A 77 -48.78 -19.13 38.31
N ASP A 78 -49.69 -19.24 37.32
CA ASP A 78 -49.92 -20.18 36.22
C ASP A 78 -51.16 -19.64 35.44
N ARG A 79 -51.41 -20.17 34.22
CA ARG A 79 -52.68 -20.18 33.42
C ARG A 79 -52.95 -18.99 32.49
N ASP A 80 -52.89 -19.18 31.16
CA ASP A 80 -53.75 -19.93 30.22
C ASP A 80 -55.04 -19.19 29.77
N ARG A 81 -54.97 -18.69 28.51
CA ARG A 81 -55.94 -18.88 27.38
C ARG A 81 -57.36 -18.26 27.47
N PRO A 82 -58.18 -18.30 26.39
CA PRO A 82 -57.95 -18.12 24.93
C PRO A 82 -59.09 -17.35 24.18
N GLY A 83 -58.86 -17.02 22.88
CA GLY A 83 -59.76 -17.44 21.77
C GLY A 83 -60.88 -16.53 21.19
N GLY A 84 -60.95 -16.50 19.85
CA GLY A 84 -62.15 -16.20 19.01
C GLY A 84 -62.08 -14.88 18.21
N ALA A 85 -61.95 -14.76 16.88
CA ALA A 85 -62.53 -15.39 15.66
C ALA A 85 -63.85 -14.74 15.14
N GLY A 86 -63.83 -14.24 13.88
CA GLY A 86 -65.00 -14.11 12.98
C GLY A 86 -65.30 -12.71 12.36
N GLY A 87 -65.27 -12.59 11.02
CA GLY A 87 -65.56 -11.38 10.17
C GLY A 87 -67.06 -11.13 9.89
N PRO A 88 -67.56 -10.73 8.68
CA PRO A 88 -66.93 -10.36 7.38
C PRO A 88 -67.60 -9.19 6.54
N GLY A 89 -67.06 -8.89 5.32
CA GLY A 89 -67.73 -8.29 4.12
C GLY A 89 -67.76 -6.75 3.98
N ASP A 90 -67.85 -6.06 2.83
CA ASP A 90 -67.50 -6.21 1.40
C ASP A 90 -67.92 -4.87 0.71
N HIS A 91 -67.14 -4.32 -0.26
CA HIS A 91 -67.55 -3.55 -1.48
C HIS A 91 -66.57 -2.46 -2.02
N ASP A 92 -66.23 -2.66 -3.31
CA ASP A 92 -66.13 -1.73 -4.47
C ASP A 92 -65.02 -0.66 -4.68
N GLY A 93 -64.23 -0.88 -5.75
CA GLY A 93 -63.88 0.16 -6.76
C GLY A 93 -62.40 0.60 -6.92
N PRO A 94 -61.88 0.89 -8.13
CA PRO A 94 -60.55 0.43 -8.57
C PRO A 94 -59.47 1.53 -8.79
N GLY A 95 -58.18 1.15 -8.73
CA GLY A 95 -57.09 2.07 -9.12
C GLY A 95 -55.66 1.50 -9.08
N ASN A 96 -55.14 1.19 -10.27
CA ASN A 96 -53.75 1.41 -10.71
C ASN A 96 -52.58 0.50 -10.20
N ARG A 97 -52.17 -0.39 -11.11
CA ARG A 97 -50.79 -0.82 -11.48
C ARG A 97 -49.67 -0.66 -10.44
N GLY A 98 -49.25 -1.79 -9.87
CA GLY A 98 -47.90 -1.99 -9.32
C GLY A 98 -47.33 -3.32 -9.85
N GLY A 99 -46.27 -3.25 -10.67
CA GLY A 99 -45.47 -4.42 -11.04
C GLY A 99 -44.51 -4.80 -9.90
N PRO A 100 -44.02 -6.04 -9.84
CA PRO A 100 -43.03 -6.44 -8.83
C PRO A 100 -41.64 -5.96 -9.26
N GLU A 101 -41.18 -4.85 -8.70
CA GLU A 101 -39.76 -4.61 -8.50
C GLU A 101 -39.26 -5.43 -7.30
N ASP A 102 -37.94 -5.70 -7.29
CA ASP A 102 -37.15 -6.34 -6.24
C ASP A 102 -37.08 -7.87 -6.19
N LEU A 103 -36.50 -8.47 -7.24
CA LEU A 103 -35.60 -9.63 -7.09
C LEU A 103 -34.50 -9.63 -8.19
N ASP A 104 -33.57 -8.66 -8.16
CA ASP A 104 -32.31 -8.83 -8.89
C ASP A 104 -31.12 -8.17 -8.18
N HIS A 105 -30.54 -8.89 -7.22
CA HIS A 105 -29.22 -8.60 -6.69
C HIS A 105 -28.31 -9.82 -6.87
N THR A 106 -27.89 -10.02 -8.13
CA THR A 106 -26.66 -10.75 -8.42
C THR A 106 -25.46 -9.87 -8.02
N PRO A 107 -24.59 -10.27 -7.08
CA PRO A 107 -23.42 -9.46 -6.71
C PRO A 107 -22.47 -9.38 -7.91
N GLY A 108 -22.38 -8.17 -8.48
CA GLY A 108 -21.66 -7.89 -9.71
C GLY A 108 -20.17 -8.25 -9.63
N GLN A 109 -19.71 -8.99 -10.63
CA GLN A 109 -18.34 -8.92 -11.10
C GLN A 109 -17.98 -7.45 -11.33
N ALA A 110 -16.95 -6.96 -10.64
CA ALA A 110 -16.46 -5.61 -10.85
C ALA A 110 -16.05 -5.44 -12.32
N ARG A 111 -16.73 -4.54 -13.05
CA ARG A 111 -16.37 -4.20 -14.43
C ARG A 111 -14.93 -3.67 -14.46
N PRO A 112 -14.10 -3.99 -15.47
CA PRO A 112 -12.71 -3.52 -15.57
C PRO A 112 -12.57 -1.98 -15.51
N ARG A 113 -13.65 -1.25 -15.87
CA ARG A 113 -13.73 0.21 -15.75
C ARG A 113 -13.76 0.72 -14.30
N SER A 114 -14.39 0.01 -13.35
CA SER A 114 -14.43 0.45 -11.95
C SER A 114 -13.08 0.27 -11.26
N VAL A 115 -12.33 -0.78 -11.62
CA VAL A 115 -10.99 -1.04 -11.07
C VAL A 115 -10.00 0.07 -11.45
N LEU A 116 -10.00 0.51 -12.72
CA LEU A 116 -9.13 1.59 -13.17
C LEU A 116 -9.43 2.92 -12.48
N VAL A 117 -10.71 3.26 -12.27
CA VAL A 117 -11.10 4.49 -11.56
C VAL A 117 -10.69 4.43 -10.09
N SER A 118 -10.89 3.28 -9.42
CA SER A 118 -10.42 3.10 -8.05
C SER A 118 -8.91 3.21 -7.94
N ILE A 119 -8.14 2.61 -8.87
CA ILE A 119 -6.68 2.73 -8.90
C ILE A 119 -6.24 4.17 -9.14
N GLY A 120 -6.90 4.91 -10.03
CA GLY A 120 -6.65 6.33 -10.22
C GLY A 120 -6.79 7.14 -8.93
N ALA A 121 -7.79 6.83 -8.11
CA ALA A 121 -7.98 7.49 -6.82
C ALA A 121 -6.94 7.08 -5.77
N LEU A 122 -6.49 5.82 -5.76
CA LEU A 122 -5.35 5.37 -4.92
C LEU A 122 -4.06 6.10 -5.31
N LEU A 123 -3.80 6.20 -6.62
CA LEU A 123 -2.65 6.94 -7.15
C LEU A 123 -2.74 8.43 -6.83
N MET A 124 -3.94 9.00 -6.76
CA MET A 124 -4.13 10.40 -6.33
C MET A 124 -3.84 10.59 -4.83
N GLY A 125 -4.24 9.65 -3.98
CA GLY A 125 -3.84 9.66 -2.56
C GLY A 125 -2.31 9.53 -2.38
N LEU A 126 -1.67 8.67 -3.16
CA LEU A 126 -0.21 8.55 -3.20
C LEU A 126 0.47 9.83 -3.73
N LEU A 127 -0.08 10.44 -4.79
CA LEU A 127 0.38 11.70 -5.35
C LEU A 127 0.35 12.78 -4.27
N LEU A 128 -0.74 12.87 -3.50
CA LEU A 128 -0.89 13.81 -2.40
C LEU A 128 0.23 13.68 -1.36
N ALA A 129 0.45 12.46 -0.88
CA ALA A 129 1.46 12.19 0.16
C ALA A 129 2.90 12.43 -0.34
N SER A 130 3.20 12.07 -1.59
CA SER A 130 4.55 12.24 -2.16
C SER A 130 4.83 13.67 -2.60
N LEU A 131 3.83 14.39 -3.14
CA LEU A 131 3.95 15.79 -3.52
C LEU A 131 4.24 16.65 -2.30
N ASP A 132 3.52 16.44 -1.20
CA ASP A 132 3.69 17.16 0.06
C ASP A 132 5.13 17.13 0.61
N GLN A 133 5.80 15.98 0.54
CA GLN A 133 7.21 15.86 0.93
C GLN A 133 8.13 16.75 0.08
N THR A 134 7.89 16.77 -1.23
CA THR A 134 8.75 17.47 -2.20
C THR A 134 8.49 18.97 -2.26
N ILE A 135 7.23 19.39 -2.12
CA ILE A 135 6.82 20.79 -2.26
C ILE A 135 7.24 21.62 -1.04
N VAL A 136 7.08 21.08 0.18
CA VAL A 136 7.43 21.75 1.44
C VAL A 136 8.93 22.02 1.51
N SER A 137 9.77 21.12 0.99
CA SER A 137 11.23 21.31 0.95
C SER A 137 11.65 22.59 0.21
N THR A 138 10.87 23.04 -0.77
CA THR A 138 11.19 24.27 -1.52
C THR A 138 10.67 25.55 -0.88
N ALA A 139 9.61 25.45 -0.07
CA ALA A 139 9.05 26.58 0.67
C ALA A 139 9.76 26.80 2.02
N LEU A 140 10.50 25.81 2.50
CA LEU A 140 11.13 25.80 3.82
C LEU A 140 11.95 27.06 4.15
N PRO A 141 12.80 27.61 3.24
CA PRO A 141 13.52 28.84 3.53
C PRO A 141 12.59 30.06 3.75
N THR A 142 11.50 30.16 2.99
CA THR A 142 10.51 31.24 3.13
C THR A 142 9.71 31.10 4.42
N ILE A 143 9.28 29.88 4.75
CA ILE A 143 8.59 29.55 6.01
C ILE A 143 9.40 30.05 7.20
N VAL A 144 10.70 29.73 7.24
CA VAL A 144 11.56 30.14 8.36
C VAL A 144 11.84 31.64 8.36
N SER A 145 11.93 32.28 7.19
CA SER A 145 12.10 33.74 7.13
C SER A 145 10.90 34.50 7.68
N GLU A 146 9.68 33.96 7.55
CA GLU A 146 8.45 34.59 8.01
C GLU A 146 8.09 34.24 9.47
N LEU A 147 8.29 32.98 9.89
CA LEU A 147 7.92 32.49 11.22
C LEU A 147 9.05 32.59 12.26
N GLY A 148 10.28 32.90 11.83
CA GLY A 148 11.48 32.86 12.69
C GLY A 148 11.86 31.43 13.11
N GLY A 149 12.86 31.28 13.99
CA GLY A 149 13.23 29.99 14.60
C GLY A 149 14.13 29.08 13.75
N LEU A 150 15.27 29.58 13.29
CA LEU A 150 16.26 28.83 12.49
C LEU A 150 16.67 27.49 13.14
N ASP A 151 16.73 27.44 14.47
CA ASP A 151 17.11 26.24 15.25
C ASP A 151 16.14 25.06 15.08
N HIS A 152 14.91 25.32 14.62
CA HIS A 152 13.86 24.30 14.45
C HIS A 152 13.57 23.95 12.97
N LEU A 153 14.35 24.48 12.02
CA LEU A 153 14.12 24.29 10.58
C LEU A 153 14.08 22.80 10.18
N SER A 154 15.01 22.00 10.68
CA SER A 154 15.10 20.56 10.38
C SER A 154 13.90 19.77 10.92
N TRP A 155 13.24 20.27 11.96
CA TRP A 155 12.12 19.59 12.61
C TRP A 155 10.83 19.59 11.77
N VAL A 156 10.64 20.56 10.87
CA VAL A 156 9.46 20.63 10.00
C VAL A 156 9.36 19.42 9.06
N VAL A 157 10.50 18.96 8.54
CA VAL A 157 10.59 17.76 7.69
C VAL A 157 10.67 16.50 8.56
N THR A 158 11.47 16.56 9.63
CA THR A 158 11.71 15.42 10.52
C THR A 158 10.42 14.95 11.19
N ALA A 159 9.58 15.85 11.71
CA ALA A 159 8.34 15.49 12.40
C ALA A 159 7.35 14.75 11.49
N TYR A 160 7.23 15.18 10.24
CA TYR A 160 6.41 14.47 9.24
C TYR A 160 6.97 13.08 8.92
N LEU A 161 8.29 12.97 8.67
CA LEU A 161 8.94 11.69 8.36
C LEU A 161 8.85 10.72 9.56
N LEU A 162 9.02 11.24 10.77
CA LEU A 162 8.90 10.51 12.03
C LEU A 162 7.49 9.94 12.19
N ALA A 163 6.47 10.80 12.11
CA ALA A 163 5.07 10.41 12.28
C ALA A 163 4.60 9.43 11.18
N SER A 164 4.97 9.67 9.93
CA SER A 164 4.62 8.79 8.81
C SER A 164 5.32 7.42 8.91
N THR A 165 6.57 7.38 9.36
CA THR A 165 7.31 6.12 9.56
C THR A 165 6.77 5.33 10.74
N ALA A 166 6.52 5.99 11.88
CA ALA A 166 6.00 5.34 13.08
C ALA A 166 4.59 4.75 12.88
N THR A 167 3.73 5.40 12.10
CA THR A 167 2.36 4.92 11.83
C THR A 167 2.24 3.96 10.66
N THR A 168 3.28 3.81 9.84
CA THR A 168 3.26 2.93 8.66
C THR A 168 2.82 1.49 8.99
N PRO A 169 3.43 0.79 9.97
CA PRO A 169 3.02 -0.57 10.34
C PRO A 169 1.57 -0.62 10.85
N LEU A 170 1.17 0.38 11.64
CA LEU A 170 -0.16 0.50 12.24
C LEU A 170 -1.25 0.58 11.17
N TRP A 171 -1.06 1.39 10.14
CA TRP A 171 -2.02 1.48 9.03
C TRP A 171 -2.17 0.15 8.28
N GLY A 172 -1.08 -0.60 8.12
CA GLY A 172 -1.14 -1.95 7.53
C GLY A 172 -2.03 -2.88 8.33
N LYS A 173 -1.82 -2.95 9.65
CA LYS A 173 -2.58 -3.81 10.57
C LYS A 173 -4.04 -3.38 10.70
N LEU A 174 -4.29 -2.10 10.97
CA LEU A 174 -5.66 -1.57 11.09
C LEU A 174 -6.44 -1.73 9.77
N GLY A 175 -5.76 -1.58 8.62
CA GLY A 175 -6.35 -1.85 7.31
C GLY A 175 -6.78 -3.29 7.11
N ASP A 176 -6.02 -4.25 7.64
CA ASP A 176 -6.34 -5.69 7.61
C ASP A 176 -7.52 -6.02 8.55
N GLN A 177 -7.63 -5.37 9.71
CA GLN A 177 -8.68 -5.61 10.72
C GLN A 177 -10.01 -4.88 10.42
N TYR A 178 -9.96 -3.57 10.21
CA TYR A 178 -11.17 -2.72 10.13
C TYR A 178 -11.62 -2.42 8.69
N GLY A 179 -10.87 -2.95 7.71
CA GLY A 179 -11.14 -2.81 6.29
C GLY A 179 -10.42 -1.63 5.64
N ARG A 180 -9.67 -1.93 4.58
CA ARG A 180 -8.77 -0.96 3.93
C ARG A 180 -9.46 0.30 3.38
N LYS A 181 -10.69 0.17 2.85
CA LYS A 181 -11.42 1.33 2.29
C LYS A 181 -11.61 2.42 3.33
N ARG A 182 -12.17 2.07 4.49
CA ARG A 182 -12.49 3.03 5.56
C ARG A 182 -11.21 3.65 6.10
N LEU A 183 -10.19 2.84 6.33
CA LEU A 183 -8.91 3.31 6.87
C LEU A 183 -8.18 4.23 5.88
N PHE A 184 -8.29 3.98 4.58
CA PHE A 184 -7.72 4.87 3.57
C PHE A 184 -8.44 6.22 3.53
N GLN A 185 -9.77 6.23 3.67
CA GLN A 185 -10.55 7.46 3.80
C GLN A 185 -10.18 8.23 5.08
N THR A 186 -10.01 7.52 6.20
CA THR A 186 -9.53 8.12 7.46
C THR A 186 -8.13 8.73 7.30
N ALA A 187 -7.21 8.03 6.62
CA ALA A 187 -5.88 8.56 6.33
C ALA A 187 -5.92 9.83 5.47
N ILE A 188 -6.80 9.89 4.46
CA ILE A 188 -7.03 11.12 3.68
C ILE A 188 -7.54 12.25 4.57
N VAL A 189 -8.55 11.99 5.42
CA VAL A 189 -9.12 13.01 6.30
C VAL A 189 -8.09 13.55 7.28
N ILE A 190 -7.31 12.68 7.94
CA ILE A 190 -6.23 13.09 8.86
C ILE A 190 -5.18 13.92 8.10
N PHE A 191 -4.79 13.48 6.91
CA PHE A 191 -3.82 14.21 6.09
C PHE A 191 -4.35 15.58 5.68
N LEU A 192 -5.59 15.69 5.23
CA LEU A 192 -6.21 16.96 4.84
C LEU A 192 -6.37 17.91 6.01
N PHE A 193 -6.81 17.40 7.16
CA PHE A 193 -6.93 18.18 8.38
C PHE A 193 -5.56 18.71 8.83
N GLY A 194 -4.54 17.86 8.86
CA GLY A 194 -3.16 18.29 9.12
C GLY A 194 -2.65 19.31 8.10
N SER A 195 -3.02 19.19 6.82
CA SER A 195 -2.67 20.15 5.78
C SER A 195 -3.32 21.52 6.02
N VAL A 196 -4.60 21.56 6.38
CA VAL A 196 -5.29 22.81 6.74
C VAL A 196 -4.63 23.46 7.96
N LEU A 197 -4.33 22.67 9.00
CA LEU A 197 -3.63 23.17 10.18
C LEU A 197 -2.24 23.73 9.83
N CYS A 198 -1.43 23.02 9.02
CA CYS A 198 -0.13 23.53 8.57
C CYS A 198 -0.24 24.86 7.82
N GLY A 199 -1.25 25.02 6.97
CA GLY A 199 -1.54 26.28 6.28
C GLY A 199 -2.10 27.38 7.19
N ALA A 200 -2.57 27.03 8.40
CA ALA A 200 -3.06 27.95 9.42
C ALA A 200 -2.01 28.30 10.48
N ALA A 201 -0.86 27.62 10.52
CA ALA A 201 0.17 27.81 11.53
C ALA A 201 0.68 29.26 11.62
N GLU A 202 0.85 29.75 12.84
CA GLU A 202 1.35 31.09 13.16
C GLU A 202 2.75 31.05 13.80
N SER A 203 3.22 29.87 14.21
CA SER A 203 4.57 29.66 14.75
C SER A 203 5.23 28.37 14.21
N LEU A 204 6.56 28.31 14.22
CA LEU A 204 7.30 27.10 13.82
C LEU A 204 6.98 25.87 14.71
N PRO A 205 6.92 25.97 16.05
CA PRO A 205 6.56 24.83 16.89
C PRO A 205 5.17 24.29 16.57
N GLU A 206 4.20 25.17 16.34
CA GLU A 206 2.86 24.80 15.92
C GLU A 206 2.87 24.09 14.55
N LEU A 207 3.62 24.62 13.58
CA LEU A 207 3.80 23.98 12.28
C LEU A 207 4.41 22.56 12.43
N ILE A 208 5.38 22.36 13.33
CA ILE A 208 6.00 21.05 13.59
C ILE A 208 4.97 20.05 14.12
N VAL A 209 4.12 20.47 15.07
CA VAL A 209 3.04 19.63 15.61
C VAL A 209 2.03 19.28 14.51
N PHE A 210 1.61 20.26 13.71
CA PHE A 210 0.69 20.03 12.61
C PHE A 210 1.28 19.14 11.51
N ARG A 211 2.58 19.24 11.25
CA ARG A 211 3.32 18.34 10.35
C ARG A 211 3.36 16.92 10.88
N ALA A 212 3.49 16.74 12.20
CA ALA A 212 3.36 15.41 12.81
C ALA A 212 1.96 14.84 12.56
N VAL A 213 0.90 15.60 12.81
CA VAL A 213 -0.50 15.20 12.56
C VAL A 213 -0.71 14.84 11.07
N GLN A 214 -0.23 15.68 10.16
CA GLN A 214 -0.30 15.43 8.72
C GLN A 214 0.48 14.15 8.33
N GLY A 215 1.64 13.92 8.93
CA GLY A 215 2.47 12.73 8.74
C GLY A 215 1.77 11.43 9.14
N LEU A 216 0.94 11.45 10.20
CA LEU A 216 0.11 10.31 10.58
C LEU A 216 -0.77 9.85 9.41
N GLY A 217 -1.40 10.79 8.69
CA GLY A 217 -2.20 10.48 7.49
C GLY A 217 -1.33 10.06 6.30
N GLY A 218 -0.20 10.73 6.08
CA GLY A 218 0.70 10.50 4.94
C GLY A 218 1.27 9.09 4.88
N GLY A 219 1.67 8.51 6.03
CA GLY A 219 2.11 7.12 6.11
C GLY A 219 1.02 6.13 5.67
N GLY A 220 -0.22 6.38 6.12
CA GLY A 220 -1.38 5.57 5.74
C GLY A 220 -1.70 5.65 4.26
N LEU A 221 -1.59 6.84 3.67
CA LEU A 221 -1.86 7.03 2.24
C LEU A 221 -0.94 6.16 1.37
N ILE A 222 0.35 6.10 1.68
CA ILE A 222 1.31 5.31 0.89
C ILE A 222 1.03 3.82 1.05
N VAL A 223 0.92 3.36 2.29
CA VAL A 223 0.83 1.94 2.65
C VAL A 223 -0.49 1.32 2.21
N LEU A 224 -1.60 1.98 2.54
CA LEU A 224 -2.94 1.47 2.20
C LEU A 224 -3.17 1.51 0.70
N SER A 225 -2.62 2.49 -0.03
CA SER A 225 -2.68 2.50 -1.51
C SER A 225 -2.06 1.24 -2.10
N MET A 226 -0.85 0.89 -1.65
CA MET A 226 -0.16 -0.31 -2.13
C MET A 226 -0.88 -1.60 -1.71
N ALA A 227 -1.46 -1.64 -0.52
CA ALA A 227 -2.18 -2.81 -0.02
C ALA A 227 -3.54 -3.00 -0.71
N ILE A 228 -4.30 -1.93 -0.97
CA ILE A 228 -5.60 -1.98 -1.67
C ILE A 228 -5.42 -2.45 -3.12
N VAL A 229 -4.34 -2.06 -3.81
CA VAL A 229 -4.02 -2.63 -5.13
C VAL A 229 -3.87 -4.15 -5.05
N GLY A 230 -3.33 -4.65 -3.95
CA GLY A 230 -3.27 -6.07 -3.67
C GLY A 230 -4.64 -6.75 -3.61
N ASP A 231 -5.64 -6.08 -3.04
CA ASP A 231 -7.01 -6.61 -2.94
C ASP A 231 -7.77 -6.55 -4.27
N LEU A 232 -7.52 -5.52 -5.08
CA LEU A 232 -8.24 -5.27 -6.33
C LEU A 232 -7.68 -6.05 -7.53
N VAL A 233 -6.39 -6.38 -7.50
CA VAL A 233 -5.66 -6.85 -8.66
C VAL A 233 -4.97 -8.19 -8.38
N PRO A 234 -5.12 -9.20 -9.27
CA PRO A 234 -4.37 -10.46 -9.19
C PRO A 234 -2.86 -10.22 -9.14
N PRO A 235 -2.06 -11.03 -8.41
CA PRO A 235 -0.61 -10.85 -8.34
C PRO A 235 0.08 -10.74 -9.71
N ARG A 236 -0.42 -11.49 -10.71
CA ARG A 236 0.06 -11.40 -12.09
C ARG A 236 -0.22 -10.08 -12.80
N GLU A 237 -1.19 -9.28 -12.37
CA GLU A 237 -1.47 -7.98 -12.96
C GLU A 237 -0.91 -6.83 -12.11
N ARG A 238 -0.61 -7.06 -10.82
CA ARG A 238 -0.10 -6.05 -9.89
C ARG A 238 1.17 -5.36 -10.39
N GLY A 239 2.06 -6.10 -11.07
CA GLY A 239 3.29 -5.54 -11.63
C GLY A 239 3.02 -4.38 -12.61
N ARG A 240 1.99 -4.48 -13.45
CA ARG A 240 1.57 -3.38 -14.34
C ARG A 240 1.14 -2.14 -13.57
N TYR A 241 0.37 -2.31 -12.50
CA TYR A 241 -0.15 -1.19 -11.71
C TYR A 241 0.91 -0.58 -10.79
N GLN A 242 1.84 -1.37 -10.28
CA GLN A 242 2.98 -0.88 -9.51
C GLN A 242 3.92 0.01 -10.34
N GLY A 243 4.04 -0.21 -11.65
CA GLY A 243 4.70 0.75 -12.54
C GLY A 243 4.09 2.16 -12.48
N LEU A 244 2.77 2.26 -12.30
CA LEU A 244 2.09 3.56 -12.13
C LEU A 244 2.46 4.24 -10.81
N PHE A 245 2.75 3.49 -9.75
CA PHE A 245 3.25 4.06 -8.50
C PHE A 245 4.63 4.70 -8.71
N GLY A 246 5.52 4.01 -9.45
CA GLY A 246 6.80 4.58 -9.88
C GLY A 246 6.62 5.86 -10.71
N ALA A 247 5.63 5.88 -11.60
CA ALA A 247 5.29 7.07 -12.38
C ALA A 247 4.83 8.24 -11.50
N VAL A 248 4.01 7.99 -10.47
CA VAL A 248 3.58 9.02 -9.52
C VAL A 248 4.78 9.62 -8.78
N PHE A 249 5.67 8.79 -8.22
CA PHE A 249 6.89 9.29 -7.56
C PHE A 249 7.80 10.08 -8.49
N GLY A 250 7.93 9.63 -9.74
CA GLY A 250 8.68 10.36 -10.76
C GLY A 250 8.06 11.73 -11.06
N THR A 251 6.75 11.74 -11.24
CA THR A 251 5.97 12.95 -11.52
C THR A 251 6.05 13.95 -10.36
N THR A 252 5.92 13.51 -9.11
CA THR A 252 6.01 14.39 -7.93
C THR A 252 7.40 14.94 -7.69
N SER A 253 8.46 14.20 -8.01
CA SER A 253 9.83 14.71 -7.85
C SER A 253 10.12 15.98 -8.68
N VAL A 254 9.40 16.16 -9.80
CA VAL A 254 9.53 17.33 -10.69
C VAL A 254 8.47 18.37 -10.36
N LEU A 255 7.21 17.95 -10.21
CA LEU A 255 6.09 18.85 -9.91
C LEU A 255 6.22 19.50 -8.54
N GLY A 256 6.80 18.82 -7.55
CA GLY A 256 6.97 19.34 -6.20
C GLY A 256 7.75 20.64 -6.17
N PRO A 257 9.03 20.65 -6.60
CA PRO A 257 9.82 21.88 -6.61
C PRO A 257 9.24 22.98 -7.52
N LEU A 258 8.66 22.60 -8.65
CA LEU A 258 8.09 23.54 -9.61
C LEU A 258 6.83 24.23 -9.05
N LEU A 259 5.87 23.46 -8.53
CA LEU A 259 4.66 24.02 -7.91
C LEU A 259 5.01 24.76 -6.62
N GLY A 260 5.93 24.23 -5.80
CA GLY A 260 6.33 24.86 -4.54
C GLY A 260 6.99 26.21 -4.75
N GLY A 261 7.89 26.31 -5.75
CA GLY A 261 8.49 27.58 -6.15
C GLY A 261 7.44 28.60 -6.61
N VAL A 262 6.56 28.21 -7.54
CA VAL A 262 5.51 29.11 -8.08
C VAL A 262 4.54 29.56 -6.99
N LEU A 263 4.06 28.65 -6.14
CA LEU A 263 3.11 28.97 -5.06
C LEU A 263 3.75 29.88 -4.00
N THR A 264 5.01 29.63 -3.65
CA THR A 264 5.72 30.43 -2.65
C THR A 264 6.08 31.82 -3.20
N GLN A 265 6.45 31.93 -4.48
CA GLN A 265 6.85 33.19 -5.11
C GLN A 265 5.67 34.10 -5.45
N HIS A 266 4.53 33.55 -5.89
CA HIS A 266 3.40 34.34 -6.39
C HIS A 266 2.21 34.44 -5.44
N LEU A 267 2.06 33.51 -4.48
CA LEU A 267 0.95 33.53 -3.53
C LEU A 267 1.47 33.68 -2.09
N SER A 268 1.76 32.56 -1.43
CA SER A 268 2.27 32.47 -0.06
C SER A 268 2.66 31.01 0.18
N TRP A 269 3.65 30.77 1.05
CA TRP A 269 4.03 29.43 1.46
C TRP A 269 2.84 28.63 2.04
N ARG A 270 1.81 29.29 2.58
CA ARG A 270 0.61 28.61 3.14
C ARG A 270 -0.14 27.79 2.08
N TRP A 271 -0.12 28.24 0.82
CA TRP A 271 -0.77 27.55 -0.30
C TRP A 271 -0.11 26.22 -0.67
N VAL A 272 1.14 26.01 -0.24
CA VAL A 272 1.83 24.74 -0.36
C VAL A 272 1.10 23.64 0.40
N PHE A 273 0.39 23.99 1.48
CA PHE A 273 -0.46 23.06 2.22
C PHE A 273 -1.91 23.08 1.73
N TYR A 274 -2.46 24.23 1.35
CA TYR A 274 -3.85 24.30 0.88
C TYR A 274 -4.08 23.60 -0.45
N VAL A 275 -3.08 23.49 -1.33
CA VAL A 275 -3.20 22.77 -2.61
C VAL A 275 -3.58 21.29 -2.45
N ASN A 276 -3.22 20.68 -1.32
CA ASN A 276 -3.57 19.30 -1.02
C ASN A 276 -5.06 19.11 -0.74
N VAL A 277 -5.74 20.13 -0.22
CA VAL A 277 -7.15 20.08 0.20
C VAL A 277 -8.11 19.75 -0.95
N PRO A 278 -8.15 20.50 -2.07
CA PRO A 278 -9.07 20.20 -3.16
C PRO A 278 -8.78 18.83 -3.78
N VAL A 279 -7.50 18.47 -3.94
CA VAL A 279 -7.10 17.19 -4.54
C VAL A 279 -7.50 16.01 -3.64
N GLY A 280 -7.30 16.13 -2.32
CA GLY A 280 -7.71 15.10 -1.37
C GLY A 280 -9.22 14.96 -1.25
N ILE A 281 -9.99 16.05 -1.33
CA ILE A 281 -11.47 16.01 -1.36
C ILE A 281 -11.94 15.23 -2.60
N VAL A 282 -11.37 15.52 -3.78
CA VAL A 282 -11.69 14.78 -5.00
C VAL A 282 -11.36 13.29 -4.84
N ALA A 283 -10.17 12.96 -4.33
CA ALA A 283 -9.79 11.58 -4.06
C ALA A 283 -10.79 10.89 -3.11
N LEU A 284 -11.16 11.56 -2.01
CA LEU A 284 -12.10 11.05 -1.01
C LEU A 284 -13.47 10.73 -1.62
N VAL A 285 -14.01 11.65 -2.43
CA VAL A 285 -15.30 11.47 -3.13
C VAL A 285 -15.23 10.30 -4.12
N VAL A 286 -14.16 10.20 -4.91
CA VAL A 286 -14.00 9.10 -5.89
C VAL A 286 -13.87 7.76 -5.17
N ILE A 287 -13.12 7.68 -4.07
CA ILE A 287 -12.97 6.44 -3.28
C ILE A 287 -14.29 6.05 -2.61
N ALA A 288 -15.02 7.02 -2.07
CA ALA A 288 -16.31 6.78 -1.43
C ALA A 288 -17.30 6.11 -2.39
N THR A 289 -17.35 6.61 -3.63
CA THR A 289 -18.32 6.18 -4.65
C THR A 289 -17.91 4.92 -5.41
N THR A 290 -16.61 4.75 -5.70
CA THR A 290 -16.14 3.70 -6.63
C THR A 290 -15.53 2.48 -5.96
N LEU A 291 -14.85 2.64 -4.82
CA LEU A 291 -14.14 1.55 -4.17
C LEU A 291 -15.14 0.68 -3.37
N ARG A 292 -15.30 -0.58 -3.76
CA ARG A 292 -16.16 -1.55 -3.07
C ARG A 292 -15.32 -2.76 -2.70
N ILE A 293 -14.86 -2.79 -1.45
CA ILE A 293 -14.11 -3.91 -0.88
C ILE A 293 -15.05 -4.58 0.14
N PRO A 294 -15.36 -5.88 0.00
CA PRO A 294 -16.17 -6.59 0.97
C PRO A 294 -15.44 -6.63 2.32
N VAL A 295 -16.09 -6.10 3.36
CA VAL A 295 -15.58 -6.08 4.74
C VAL A 295 -16.01 -7.38 5.41
N HIS A 296 -15.07 -8.14 5.95
CA HIS A 296 -15.38 -9.28 6.80
C HIS A 296 -15.50 -8.79 8.24
N THR A 297 -16.69 -8.87 8.81
CA THR A 297 -16.96 -8.51 10.21
C THR A 297 -16.45 -9.61 11.13
N ARG A 298 -15.18 -9.51 11.53
CA ARG A 298 -14.62 -10.29 12.65
C ARG A 298 -14.35 -9.36 13.82
N ARG A 299 -14.50 -9.85 15.05
CA ARG A 299 -14.08 -9.10 16.25
C ARG A 299 -12.55 -9.08 16.27
N HIS A 300 -11.97 -7.90 16.14
CA HIS A 300 -10.52 -7.69 16.21
C HIS A 300 -10.15 -7.03 17.52
N VAL A 301 -9.02 -7.45 18.09
CA VAL A 301 -8.41 -6.81 19.26
C VAL A 301 -7.22 -5.99 18.78
N ILE A 302 -7.22 -4.69 19.08
CA ILE A 302 -6.09 -3.81 18.75
C ILE A 302 -4.96 -4.06 19.75
N ASP A 303 -3.77 -4.32 19.23
CA ASP A 303 -2.55 -4.39 20.02
C ASP A 303 -1.99 -2.97 20.28
N TYR A 304 -2.62 -2.27 21.23
CA TYR A 304 -2.16 -0.95 21.69
C TYR A 304 -0.71 -0.97 22.23
N PRO A 305 -0.28 -1.91 23.09
CA PRO A 305 1.08 -1.89 23.60
C PRO A 305 2.11 -2.15 22.49
N GLY A 306 1.87 -3.12 21.60
CA GLY A 306 2.73 -3.34 20.44
C GLY A 306 2.80 -2.13 19.50
N THR A 307 1.67 -1.45 19.29
CA THR A 307 1.59 -0.21 18.48
C THR A 307 2.42 0.92 19.07
N VAL A 308 2.28 1.19 20.37
CA VAL A 308 3.05 2.25 21.04
C VAL A 308 4.54 1.90 21.01
N LEU A 309 4.89 0.65 21.32
CA LEU A 309 6.28 0.19 21.32
C LEU A 309 6.95 0.31 19.94
N ILE A 310 6.30 -0.15 18.85
CA ILE A 310 6.90 -0.04 17.51
C ILE A 310 7.02 1.42 17.07
N ALA A 311 6.04 2.26 17.40
CA ALA A 311 6.10 3.69 17.14
C ALA A 311 7.25 4.35 17.91
N SER A 312 7.45 4.00 19.18
CA SER A 312 8.56 4.51 20.00
C SER A 312 9.92 4.02 19.52
N VAL A 313 10.05 2.75 19.10
CA VAL A 313 11.27 2.22 18.48
C VAL A 313 11.59 2.96 17.20
N ALA A 314 10.62 3.08 16.29
CA ALA A 314 10.78 3.83 15.05
C ALA A 314 11.18 5.28 15.33
N THR A 315 10.56 5.89 16.34
CA THR A 315 10.86 7.25 16.78
C THR A 315 12.31 7.39 17.24
N CYS A 316 12.78 6.51 18.14
CA CYS A 316 14.16 6.55 18.61
C CYS A 316 15.14 6.35 17.45
N LEU A 317 14.90 5.37 16.57
CA LEU A 317 15.78 5.09 15.44
C LEU A 317 15.84 6.26 14.45
N VAL A 318 14.70 6.84 14.09
CA VAL A 318 14.63 7.98 13.17
C VAL A 318 15.24 9.23 13.81
N LEU A 319 15.04 9.47 15.11
CA LEU A 319 15.65 10.62 15.80
C LEU A 319 17.17 10.49 15.90
N VAL A 320 17.68 9.31 16.29
CA VAL A 320 19.13 9.03 16.32
C VAL A 320 19.75 9.25 14.94
N ALA A 321 19.08 8.78 13.89
CA ALA A 321 19.53 9.00 12.53
C ALA A 321 19.43 10.49 12.13
N SER A 322 18.27 11.12 12.31
CA SER A 322 18.03 12.47 11.80
C SER A 322 18.83 13.56 12.50
N LEU A 323 19.07 13.41 13.81
CA LEU A 323 19.73 14.43 14.66
C LEU A 323 21.19 14.07 14.99
N GLY A 324 21.56 12.80 14.86
CA GLY A 324 22.92 12.33 15.08
C GLY A 324 23.86 12.78 13.98
N GLY A 325 24.93 13.47 14.36
CA GLY A 325 25.94 14.01 13.44
C GLY A 325 25.56 15.32 12.75
N THR A 326 24.32 15.78 12.90
CA THR A 326 23.82 17.04 12.34
C THR A 326 23.63 18.09 13.44
N THR A 327 22.68 17.86 14.35
CA THR A 327 22.36 18.78 15.46
C THR A 327 23.15 18.43 16.71
N TRP A 328 23.30 17.13 17.01
CA TRP A 328 24.08 16.66 18.14
C TRP A 328 25.18 15.71 17.67
N SER A 329 26.35 15.77 18.32
CA SER A 329 27.42 14.82 18.04
C SER A 329 26.98 13.40 18.36
N TRP A 330 27.53 12.42 17.64
CA TRP A 330 27.26 11.00 17.89
C TRP A 330 27.66 10.54 19.30
N SER A 331 28.63 11.22 19.91
CA SER A 331 29.06 10.99 21.29
C SER A 331 28.22 11.70 22.34
N SER A 332 27.21 12.48 21.93
CA SER A 332 26.32 13.19 22.86
C SER A 332 25.56 12.19 23.73
N PRO A 333 25.47 12.41 25.06
CA PRO A 333 24.69 11.56 25.96
C PRO A 333 23.23 11.40 25.52
N TRP A 334 22.66 12.40 24.85
CA TRP A 334 21.30 12.37 24.32
C TRP A 334 21.12 11.37 23.16
N ILE A 335 22.06 11.35 22.19
CA ILE A 335 22.02 10.41 21.07
C ILE A 335 22.27 8.99 21.54
N ILE A 336 23.26 8.81 22.43
CA ILE A 336 23.56 7.49 23.02
C ILE A 336 22.36 7.02 23.87
N GLY A 337 21.76 7.90 24.67
CA GLY A 337 20.57 7.61 25.46
C GLY A 337 19.39 7.19 24.59
N LEU A 338 19.11 7.90 23.49
CA LEU A 338 18.09 7.53 22.52
C LEU A 338 18.39 6.20 21.81
N ALA A 339 19.65 5.92 21.49
CA ALA A 339 20.06 4.67 20.87
C ALA A 339 19.88 3.48 21.82
N VAL A 340 20.34 3.62 23.07
CA VAL A 340 20.15 2.61 24.13
C VAL A 340 18.67 2.40 24.42
N LEU A 341 17.90 3.48 24.57
CA LEU A 341 16.45 3.41 24.75
C LEU A 341 15.77 2.70 23.58
N GLY A 342 16.16 3.01 22.33
CA GLY A 342 15.66 2.33 21.14
C GLY A 342 15.92 0.82 21.14
N VAL A 343 17.13 0.39 21.55
CA VAL A 343 17.47 -1.04 21.68
C VAL A 343 16.67 -1.71 22.78
N LEU A 344 16.52 -1.05 23.94
CA LEU A 344 15.71 -1.56 25.05
C LEU A 344 14.23 -1.70 24.66
N LEU A 345 13.66 -0.66 24.05
CA LEU A 345 12.28 -0.67 23.56
C LEU A 345 12.07 -1.73 22.48
N LEU A 346 13.07 -1.98 21.61
CA LEU A 346 13.01 -3.06 20.63
C LEU A 346 12.99 -4.44 21.31
N GLY A 347 13.78 -4.63 22.37
CA GLY A 347 13.75 -5.85 23.19
C GLY A 347 12.38 -6.07 23.84
N VAL A 348 11.80 -5.01 24.44
CA VAL A 348 10.46 -5.04 25.03
C VAL A 348 9.40 -5.28 23.97
N PHE A 349 9.48 -4.63 22.82
CA PHE A 349 8.60 -4.84 21.67
C PHE A 349 8.58 -6.31 21.28
N VAL A 350 9.74 -6.94 21.07
CA VAL A 350 9.81 -8.37 20.71
C VAL A 350 9.19 -9.25 21.79
N ALA A 351 9.34 -8.92 23.07
CA ALA A 351 8.74 -9.70 24.16
C ALA A 351 7.20 -9.57 24.23
N VAL A 352 6.67 -8.35 24.02
CA VAL A 352 5.23 -8.05 24.00
C VAL A 352 4.58 -8.66 22.75
N GLU A 353 5.19 -8.48 21.59
CA GLU A 353 4.68 -8.97 20.30
C GLU A 353 4.59 -10.50 20.26
N ARG A 354 5.46 -11.21 20.98
CA ARG A 354 5.39 -12.68 21.14
C ARG A 354 4.18 -13.15 21.94
N ARG A 355 3.62 -12.29 22.79
CA ARG A 355 2.48 -12.60 23.67
C ARG A 355 1.16 -12.02 23.17
N ALA A 356 1.21 -11.05 22.25
CA ALA A 356 0.02 -10.41 21.69
C ALA A 356 -0.84 -11.40 20.90
N ALA A 357 -2.17 -11.28 21.03
CA ALA A 357 -3.13 -12.11 20.31
C ALA A 357 -3.20 -11.76 18.82
N GLU A 358 -3.17 -10.46 18.50
CA GLU A 358 -3.14 -9.94 17.12
C GLU A 358 -1.97 -8.95 16.93
N PRO A 359 -0.72 -9.44 16.87
CA PRO A 359 0.48 -8.61 16.76
C PRO A 359 0.42 -7.64 15.59
N VAL A 360 0.94 -6.41 15.77
CA VAL A 360 1.06 -5.37 14.74
C VAL A 360 2.00 -5.80 13.61
N LEU A 361 3.12 -6.44 13.95
CA LEU A 361 4.09 -7.02 13.05
C LEU A 361 4.39 -8.47 13.48
N PRO A 362 3.57 -9.44 13.02
CA PRO A 362 3.68 -10.83 13.42
C PRO A 362 5.08 -11.39 13.16
N LEU A 363 5.78 -11.81 14.21
CA LEU A 363 7.15 -12.35 14.11
C LEU A 363 7.24 -13.59 13.19
N ARG A 364 6.10 -14.28 12.98
CA ARG A 364 5.98 -15.37 11.99
C ARG A 364 6.36 -14.95 10.57
N LEU A 365 6.16 -13.67 10.20
CA LEU A 365 6.53 -13.15 8.89
C LEU A 365 8.06 -13.20 8.70
N PHE A 366 8.85 -12.97 9.74
CA PHE A 366 10.31 -13.08 9.67
C PHE A 366 10.81 -14.52 9.55
N ARG A 367 9.95 -15.52 9.82
CA ARG A 367 10.25 -16.93 9.52
C ARG A 367 10.11 -17.23 8.02
N ILE A 368 9.37 -16.40 7.27
CA ILE A 368 9.27 -16.48 5.81
C ILE A 368 10.56 -15.86 5.25
N ARG A 369 11.46 -16.71 4.74
CA ARG A 369 12.77 -16.30 4.20
C ARG A 369 12.65 -15.17 3.18
N THR A 370 11.65 -15.24 2.30
CA THR A 370 11.37 -14.23 1.28
C THR A 370 11.03 -12.86 1.87
N PHE A 371 10.21 -12.83 2.94
CA PHE A 371 9.87 -11.59 3.64
C PHE A 371 11.09 -10.97 4.33
N SER A 372 11.87 -11.77 5.07
CA SER A 372 13.06 -11.27 5.78
C SER A 372 14.12 -10.72 4.82
N LEU A 373 14.39 -11.41 3.71
CA LEU A 373 15.30 -10.90 2.69
C LEU A 373 14.77 -9.63 2.03
N ALA A 374 13.47 -9.58 1.72
CA ALA A 374 12.84 -8.40 1.13
C ALA A 374 12.87 -7.20 2.08
N ALA A 375 12.71 -7.40 3.40
CA ALA A 375 12.84 -6.35 4.41
C ALA A 375 14.24 -5.74 4.44
N VAL A 376 15.29 -6.58 4.45
CA VAL A 376 16.69 -6.13 4.44
C VAL A 376 17.04 -5.42 3.11
N ILE A 377 16.62 -5.98 1.98
CA ILE A 377 16.81 -5.34 0.67
C ILE A 377 16.07 -3.99 0.62
N SER A 378 14.84 -3.92 1.15
CA SER A 378 14.06 -2.68 1.22
C SER A 378 14.74 -1.62 2.08
N PHE A 379 15.35 -2.01 3.21
CA PHE A 379 16.19 -1.13 4.01
C PHE A 379 17.36 -0.57 3.18
N VAL A 380 18.11 -1.42 2.48
CA VAL A 380 19.26 -0.98 1.65
C VAL A 380 18.84 -0.07 0.49
N VAL A 381 17.71 -0.37 -0.14
CA VAL A 381 17.14 0.48 -1.19
C VAL A 381 16.75 1.84 -0.63
N GLY A 382 16.08 1.87 0.53
CA GLY A 382 15.76 3.12 1.23
C GLY A 382 17.00 3.92 1.56
N PHE A 383 18.01 3.26 2.12
CA PHE A 383 19.32 3.82 2.46
C PHE A 383 20.02 4.43 1.25
N SER A 384 20.01 3.75 0.10
CA SER A 384 20.69 4.26 -1.11
C SER A 384 19.89 5.38 -1.78
N MET A 385 18.57 5.21 -1.88
CA MET A 385 17.68 6.11 -2.61
C MET A 385 17.58 7.48 -1.94
N PHE A 386 17.25 7.52 -0.65
CA PHE A 386 16.98 8.79 0.02
C PHE A 386 18.25 9.61 0.20
N SER A 387 19.37 8.97 0.51
CA SER A 387 20.62 9.71 0.59
C SER A 387 21.06 10.27 -0.76
N ALA A 388 20.89 9.52 -1.86
CA ALA A 388 21.14 10.06 -3.19
C ALA A 388 20.21 11.24 -3.51
N MET A 389 18.91 11.12 -3.21
CA MET A 389 17.96 12.23 -3.38
C MET A 389 18.31 13.46 -2.54
N THR A 390 18.93 13.29 -1.37
CA THR A 390 19.39 14.40 -0.53
C THR A 390 20.64 15.09 -1.07
N TYR A 391 21.65 14.34 -1.52
CA TYR A 391 22.97 14.90 -1.89
C TYR A 391 23.17 15.23 -3.37
N LEU A 392 22.44 14.58 -4.28
CA LEU A 392 22.53 14.89 -5.71
C LEU A 392 22.11 16.33 -6.07
N PRO A 393 21.04 16.93 -5.48
CA PRO A 393 20.70 18.31 -5.76
C PRO A 393 21.81 19.25 -5.28
N THR A 394 22.40 18.95 -4.12
CA THR A 394 23.53 19.71 -3.56
C THR A 394 24.75 19.64 -4.48
N PHE A 395 25.07 18.48 -5.03
CA PHE A 395 26.15 18.34 -6.02
C PHE A 395 25.90 19.22 -7.25
N LEU A 396 24.71 19.14 -7.83
CA LEU A 396 24.36 19.93 -9.00
C LEU A 396 24.39 21.45 -8.72
N GLN A 397 23.85 21.88 -7.58
CA GLN A 397 23.75 23.30 -7.27
C GLN A 397 25.09 23.91 -6.84
N VAL A 398 25.87 23.19 -6.04
CA VAL A 398 27.12 23.71 -5.44
C VAL A 398 28.33 23.44 -6.32
N VAL A 399 28.42 22.25 -6.91
CA VAL A 399 29.59 21.81 -7.69
C VAL A 399 29.46 22.19 -9.15
N GLN A 400 28.32 21.88 -9.77
CA GLN A 400 28.04 22.23 -11.17
C GLN A 400 27.57 23.70 -11.34
N GLY A 401 27.24 24.38 -10.23
CA GLY A 401 26.84 25.78 -10.25
C GLY A 401 25.52 26.05 -10.98
N ILE A 402 24.66 25.04 -11.15
CA ILE A 402 23.39 25.18 -11.85
C ILE A 402 22.25 25.58 -10.91
N SER A 403 21.24 26.27 -11.44
CA SER A 403 20.10 26.73 -10.65
C SER A 403 19.27 25.56 -10.09
N PRO A 404 18.49 25.74 -9.00
CA PRO A 404 17.61 24.71 -8.47
C PRO A 404 16.63 24.15 -9.52
N THR A 405 16.12 25.01 -10.41
CA THR A 405 15.23 24.60 -11.51
C THR A 405 15.94 23.68 -12.50
N LEU A 406 17.16 24.05 -12.92
CA LEU A 406 17.95 23.20 -13.81
C LEU A 406 18.40 21.92 -13.11
N SER A 407 18.70 21.97 -11.81
CA SER A 407 19.01 20.78 -11.02
C SER A 407 17.88 19.75 -11.08
N GLY A 408 16.62 20.20 -10.97
CA GLY A 408 15.45 19.33 -11.17
C GLY A 408 15.37 18.74 -12.58
N VAL A 409 15.64 19.54 -13.61
CA VAL A 409 15.69 19.08 -15.02
C VAL A 409 16.77 18.01 -15.21
N HIS A 410 17.96 18.20 -14.63
CA HIS A 410 19.05 17.24 -14.70
C HIS A 410 18.76 15.94 -13.95
N MET A 411 17.77 15.90 -13.04
CA MET A 411 17.31 14.68 -12.38
C MET A 411 16.27 13.89 -13.18
N LEU A 412 15.70 14.47 -14.24
CA LEU A 412 14.72 13.78 -15.09
C LEU A 412 15.22 12.43 -15.64
N PRO A 413 16.50 12.26 -16.06
CA PRO A 413 17.00 10.96 -16.48
C PRO A 413 16.93 9.89 -15.38
N MET A 414 17.17 10.24 -14.11
CA MET A 414 17.03 9.30 -12.98
C MET A 414 15.58 8.84 -12.83
N VAL A 415 14.65 9.80 -12.87
CA VAL A 415 13.22 9.54 -12.79
C VAL A 415 12.77 8.67 -13.97
N PHE A 416 13.23 8.99 -15.17
CA PHE A 416 12.92 8.23 -16.38
C PHE A 416 13.45 6.80 -16.29
N GLY A 417 14.69 6.61 -15.81
CA GLY A 417 15.26 5.28 -15.56
C GLY A 417 14.43 4.49 -14.55
N LEU A 418 14.05 5.11 -13.43
CA LEU A 418 13.18 4.53 -12.40
C LEU A 418 11.83 4.10 -12.96
N MET A 419 11.17 4.97 -13.73
CA MET A 419 9.87 4.72 -14.34
C MET A 419 9.94 3.63 -15.41
N LEU A 420 10.94 3.68 -16.28
CA LEU A 420 11.15 2.70 -17.34
C LEU A 420 11.41 1.31 -16.73
N ALA A 421 12.35 1.20 -15.80
CA ALA A 421 12.66 -0.05 -15.13
C ALA A 421 11.46 -0.62 -14.37
N SER A 422 10.77 0.19 -13.58
CA SER A 422 9.61 -0.27 -12.78
C SER A 422 8.44 -0.71 -13.66
N THR A 423 8.18 0.01 -14.77
CA THR A 423 7.11 -0.36 -15.71
C THR A 423 7.48 -1.61 -16.49
N VAL A 424 8.69 -1.68 -17.05
CA VAL A 424 9.15 -2.81 -17.85
C VAL A 424 9.27 -4.08 -17.00
N SER A 425 9.92 -4.01 -15.83
CA SER A 425 9.99 -5.14 -14.91
C SER A 425 8.61 -5.58 -14.45
N GLY A 426 7.75 -4.65 -14.04
CA GLY A 426 6.37 -4.94 -13.66
C GLY A 426 5.59 -5.67 -14.74
N GLN A 427 5.69 -5.24 -16.01
CA GLN A 427 5.04 -5.90 -17.14
C GLN A 427 5.65 -7.26 -17.49
N ILE A 428 6.98 -7.39 -17.47
CA ILE A 428 7.64 -8.67 -17.76
C ILE A 428 7.34 -9.68 -16.66
N VAL A 429 7.39 -9.30 -15.39
CA VAL A 429 6.99 -10.15 -14.27
C VAL A 429 5.54 -10.59 -14.41
N SER A 430 4.66 -9.67 -14.78
CA SER A 430 3.24 -9.93 -15.03
C SER A 430 3.03 -10.97 -16.14
N ARG A 431 3.81 -10.90 -17.23
CA ARG A 431 3.72 -11.81 -18.39
C ARG A 431 4.40 -13.15 -18.17
N THR A 432 5.60 -13.15 -17.59
CA THR A 432 6.46 -14.34 -17.50
C THR A 432 6.28 -15.11 -16.20
N GLY A 433 5.76 -14.47 -15.16
CA GLY A 433 5.68 -15.02 -13.81
C GLY A 433 7.05 -15.15 -13.11
N ARG A 434 8.14 -14.77 -13.77
CA ARG A 434 9.50 -14.82 -13.23
C ARG A 434 9.88 -13.45 -12.68
N TRP A 435 10.26 -13.41 -11.42
CA TRP A 435 10.56 -12.17 -10.70
C TRP A 435 11.98 -12.12 -10.13
N LYS A 436 12.64 -13.25 -9.88
CA LYS A 436 13.93 -13.28 -9.18
C LYS A 436 15.04 -12.51 -9.90
N VAL A 437 15.00 -12.49 -11.24
CA VAL A 437 16.01 -11.80 -12.05
C VAL A 437 16.03 -10.30 -11.74
N PHE A 438 14.89 -9.66 -11.48
CA PHE A 438 14.80 -8.19 -11.35
C PHE A 438 15.43 -7.64 -10.05
N PRO A 439 15.17 -8.20 -8.86
CA PRO A 439 15.90 -7.80 -7.65
C PRO A 439 17.40 -7.99 -7.76
N VAL A 440 17.83 -9.10 -8.37
CA VAL A 440 19.25 -9.44 -8.54
C VAL A 440 19.93 -8.45 -9.49
N THR A 441 19.37 -8.24 -10.69
CA THR A 441 19.94 -7.28 -11.63
C THR A 441 19.80 -5.85 -11.13
N GLY A 442 18.67 -5.50 -10.50
CA GLY A 442 18.40 -4.17 -9.98
C GLY A 442 19.37 -3.75 -8.88
N THR A 443 19.61 -4.61 -7.89
CA THR A 443 20.60 -4.33 -6.83
C THR A 443 22.02 -4.24 -7.37
N ALA A 444 22.40 -5.05 -8.37
CA ALA A 444 23.68 -4.91 -9.07
C ALA A 444 23.80 -3.56 -9.78
N VAL A 445 22.77 -3.18 -10.54
CA VAL A 445 22.72 -1.91 -11.29
C VAL A 445 22.72 -0.72 -10.33
N THR A 446 22.04 -0.80 -9.18
CA THR A 446 22.12 0.24 -8.14
C THR A 446 23.53 0.37 -7.58
N ALA A 447 24.22 -0.75 -7.28
CA ALA A 447 25.60 -0.72 -6.81
C ALA A 447 26.55 -0.11 -7.87
N VAL A 448 26.40 -0.47 -9.14
CA VAL A 448 27.14 0.13 -10.25
C VAL A 448 26.79 1.62 -10.38
N GLY A 449 25.53 2.00 -10.25
CA GLY A 449 25.07 3.39 -10.28
C GLY A 449 25.73 4.25 -9.19
N LEU A 450 25.83 3.72 -7.97
CA LEU A 450 26.54 4.38 -6.87
C LEU A 450 28.05 4.55 -7.17
N LEU A 451 28.69 3.53 -7.76
CA LEU A 451 30.10 3.62 -8.17
C LEU A 451 30.31 4.61 -9.33
N LEU A 452 29.36 4.72 -10.26
CA LEU A 452 29.39 5.72 -11.32
C LEU A 452 29.17 7.13 -10.76
N LEU A 453 28.27 7.30 -9.80
CA LEU A 453 28.06 8.56 -9.09
C LEU A 453 29.32 9.03 -8.36
N HIS A 454 30.09 8.09 -7.77
CA HIS A 454 31.38 8.42 -7.15
C HIS A 454 32.42 8.95 -8.15
N ARG A 455 32.33 8.59 -9.44
CA ARG A 455 33.26 9.07 -10.48
C ARG A 455 32.92 10.46 -11.01
N LEU A 456 31.85 11.09 -10.53
CA LEU A 456 31.49 12.43 -10.94
C LEU A 456 32.45 13.46 -10.32
N ASP A 457 32.61 14.56 -11.03
CA ASP A 457 33.57 15.65 -10.78
C ASP A 457 32.90 16.95 -11.30
N GLU A 458 33.33 18.11 -10.82
CA GLU A 458 33.00 19.43 -11.35
C GLU A 458 33.07 19.59 -12.89
N PHE A 459 33.95 18.85 -13.58
CA PHE A 459 34.10 18.88 -15.04
C PHE A 459 33.19 17.88 -15.78
N SER A 460 32.35 17.14 -15.06
CA SER A 460 31.47 16.13 -15.65
C SER A 460 30.44 16.78 -16.58
N GLY A 461 30.50 16.45 -17.88
CA GLY A 461 29.54 16.95 -18.86
C GLY A 461 28.12 16.43 -18.63
N THR A 462 27.12 17.18 -19.13
CA THR A 462 25.69 16.87 -19.02
C THR A 462 25.32 15.45 -19.43
N LEU A 463 25.98 14.89 -20.45
CA LEU A 463 25.72 13.53 -20.92
C LEU A 463 26.14 12.49 -19.87
N VAL A 464 27.31 12.67 -19.23
CA VAL A 464 27.82 11.76 -18.19
C VAL A 464 26.91 11.79 -16.97
N LEU A 465 26.48 12.99 -16.55
CA LEU A 465 25.49 13.15 -15.48
C LEU A 465 24.18 12.42 -15.82
N SER A 466 23.64 12.66 -17.01
CA SER A 466 22.37 12.08 -17.44
C SER A 466 22.41 10.55 -17.50
N VAL A 467 23.48 9.97 -18.06
CA VAL A 467 23.66 8.52 -18.14
C VAL A 467 23.82 7.91 -16.74
N THR A 468 24.63 8.52 -15.89
CA THR A 468 24.88 8.03 -14.52
C THR A 468 23.60 8.02 -13.70
N PHE A 469 22.85 9.11 -13.76
CA PHE A 469 21.57 9.27 -13.07
C PHE A 469 20.53 8.28 -13.59
N PHE A 470 20.47 8.11 -14.92
CA PHE A 470 19.60 7.13 -15.55
C PHE A 470 19.91 5.70 -15.09
N VAL A 471 21.19 5.30 -15.05
CA VAL A 471 21.62 3.96 -14.58
C VAL A 471 21.23 3.74 -13.11
N PHE A 472 21.48 4.73 -12.25
CA PHE A 472 21.10 4.65 -10.84
C PHE A 472 19.57 4.51 -10.67
N GLY A 473 18.80 5.35 -11.38
CA GLY A 473 17.34 5.26 -11.40
C GLY A 473 16.82 3.91 -11.92
N LEU A 474 17.44 3.38 -12.98
CA LEU A 474 17.12 2.07 -13.54
C LEU A 474 17.27 0.96 -12.49
N GLY A 475 18.38 0.97 -11.74
CA GLY A 475 18.61 0.00 -10.65
C GLY A 475 17.53 0.06 -9.58
N LEU A 476 17.22 1.27 -9.09
CA LEU A 476 16.15 1.47 -8.10
C LEU A 476 14.80 0.95 -8.61
N GLY A 477 14.47 1.20 -9.87
CA GLY A 477 13.18 0.87 -10.46
C GLY A 477 12.95 -0.64 -10.61
N LEU A 478 14.03 -1.39 -10.88
CA LEU A 478 14.01 -2.85 -10.98
C LEU A 478 13.75 -3.53 -9.63
N VAL A 479 14.09 -2.87 -8.52
CA VAL A 479 13.95 -3.44 -7.17
C VAL A 479 12.68 -2.96 -6.46
N MET A 480 12.39 -1.66 -6.46
CA MET A 480 11.39 -1.07 -5.55
C MET A 480 10.01 -1.70 -5.67
N GLN A 481 9.49 -1.76 -6.90
CA GLN A 481 8.13 -2.26 -7.14
C GLN A 481 8.08 -3.79 -7.02
N VAL A 482 9.09 -4.47 -7.56
CA VAL A 482 9.17 -5.93 -7.52
C VAL A 482 9.26 -6.44 -6.08
N MET A 483 9.96 -5.75 -5.16
CA MET A 483 9.98 -6.10 -3.73
C MET A 483 8.59 -6.07 -3.10
N VAL A 484 7.81 -5.02 -3.35
CA VAL A 484 6.44 -4.92 -2.83
C VAL A 484 5.60 -6.08 -3.36
N LEU A 485 5.70 -6.40 -4.65
CA LEU A 485 4.99 -7.53 -5.25
C LEU A 485 5.35 -8.87 -4.59
N ILE A 486 6.64 -9.13 -4.39
CA ILE A 486 7.13 -10.39 -3.83
C ILE A 486 6.67 -10.56 -2.39
N VAL A 487 6.79 -9.50 -1.58
CA VAL A 487 6.31 -9.48 -0.19
C VAL A 487 4.83 -9.81 -0.16
N GLN A 488 4.03 -9.14 -1.01
CA GLN A 488 2.60 -9.38 -1.13
C GLN A 488 2.23 -10.79 -1.62
N ASN A 489 3.07 -11.42 -2.45
CA ASN A 489 2.83 -12.79 -2.95
C ASN A 489 3.24 -13.86 -1.91
N SER A 490 4.21 -13.55 -1.05
CA SER A 490 4.78 -14.49 -0.06
C SER A 490 3.89 -14.74 1.17
N VAL A 491 2.86 -13.90 1.37
CA VAL A 491 2.00 -13.94 2.57
C VAL A 491 0.56 -14.32 2.25
N GLY A 492 -0.20 -14.66 3.29
CA GLY A 492 -1.65 -14.83 3.21
C GLY A 492 -2.36 -13.50 3.00
N TYR A 493 -3.60 -13.55 2.49
CA TYR A 493 -4.41 -12.34 2.26
C TYR A 493 -4.66 -11.54 3.56
N GLU A 494 -4.79 -12.25 4.68
CA GLU A 494 -4.96 -11.70 6.03
C GLU A 494 -3.78 -10.88 6.55
N ASP A 495 -2.56 -11.13 6.05
CA ASP A 495 -1.34 -10.42 6.45
C ASP A 495 -0.83 -9.47 5.34
N LEU A 496 -1.61 -9.28 4.26
CA LEU A 496 -1.16 -8.55 3.07
C LEU A 496 -0.83 -7.08 3.40
N GLY A 497 -1.61 -6.45 4.26
CA GLY A 497 -1.40 -5.08 4.71
C GLY A 497 -0.17 -4.97 5.59
N VAL A 498 -0.09 -5.83 6.61
CA VAL A 498 1.06 -5.88 7.52
C VAL A 498 2.38 -6.19 6.81
N ALA A 499 2.37 -7.09 5.82
CA ALA A 499 3.59 -7.41 5.08
C ALA A 499 4.04 -6.23 4.20
N THR A 500 3.09 -5.59 3.49
CA THR A 500 3.37 -4.41 2.65
C THR A 500 3.86 -3.23 3.49
N SER A 501 3.21 -2.99 4.64
CA SER A 501 3.60 -1.94 5.57
C SER A 501 4.95 -2.22 6.20
N GLY A 502 5.24 -3.48 6.57
CA GLY A 502 6.53 -3.90 7.10
C GLY A 502 7.68 -3.62 6.13
N ALA A 503 7.55 -4.02 4.86
CA ALA A 503 8.58 -3.72 3.86
C ALA A 503 8.79 -2.20 3.66
N THR A 504 7.70 -1.43 3.67
CA THR A 504 7.75 0.04 3.59
C THR A 504 8.40 0.66 4.83
N PHE A 505 8.09 0.14 6.02
CA PHE A 505 8.67 0.56 7.28
C PHE A 505 10.19 0.38 7.29
N PHE A 506 10.68 -0.81 6.93
CA PHE A 506 12.13 -1.07 6.85
C PHE A 506 12.81 -0.17 5.82
N ARG A 507 12.15 0.10 4.69
CA ARG A 507 12.64 1.07 3.69
C ARG A 507 12.74 2.48 4.26
N SER A 508 11.74 2.95 5.01
CA SER A 508 11.77 4.27 5.65
C SER A 508 12.82 4.37 6.75
N ILE A 509 13.00 3.32 7.56
CA ILE A 509 14.12 3.28 8.52
C ILE A 509 15.46 3.37 7.77
N GLY A 510 15.62 2.58 6.72
CA GLY A 510 16.83 2.62 5.87
C GLY A 510 17.09 4.02 5.31
N ALA A 511 16.05 4.72 4.87
CA ALA A 511 16.13 6.10 4.41
C ALA A 511 16.70 7.05 5.46
N SER A 512 16.18 7.00 6.69
CA SER A 512 16.65 7.85 7.79
C SER A 512 18.11 7.57 8.12
N PHE A 513 18.50 6.30 8.29
CA PHE A 513 19.90 5.93 8.53
C PHE A 513 20.82 6.30 7.38
N GLY A 514 20.34 6.19 6.13
CA GLY A 514 21.06 6.60 4.95
C GLY A 514 21.46 8.07 5.01
N VAL A 515 20.48 8.95 5.17
CA VAL A 515 20.70 10.40 5.23
C VAL A 515 21.62 10.77 6.39
N ALA A 516 21.43 10.15 7.56
CA ALA A 516 22.23 10.36 8.77
C ALA A 516 23.72 10.04 8.59
N ILE A 517 23.99 8.79 8.17
CA ILE A 517 25.35 8.27 8.03
C ILE A 517 26.04 9.05 6.91
N PHE A 518 25.34 9.35 5.82
CA PHE A 518 25.91 10.10 4.71
C PHE A 518 26.18 11.55 5.09
N GLY A 519 25.32 12.19 5.87
CA GLY A 519 25.59 13.53 6.41
C GLY A 519 26.81 13.56 7.31
N THR A 520 27.01 12.53 8.12
CA THR A 520 28.19 12.40 8.97
C THR A 520 29.46 12.21 8.13
N VAL A 521 29.43 11.30 7.15
CA VAL A 521 30.55 11.07 6.23
C VAL A 521 30.86 12.33 5.44
N PHE A 522 29.83 12.99 4.90
CA PHE A 522 29.94 14.24 4.15
C PHE A 522 30.59 15.34 4.99
N ALA A 523 30.06 15.63 6.18
CA ALA A 523 30.60 16.67 7.05
C ALA A 523 32.06 16.40 7.46
N THR A 524 32.37 15.15 7.84
CA THR A 524 33.73 14.75 8.23
C THR A 524 34.71 14.87 7.07
N ARG A 525 34.32 14.40 5.88
CA ARG A 525 35.15 14.49 4.66
C ARG A 525 35.30 15.94 4.23
N LEU A 526 34.21 16.69 4.13
CA LEU A 526 34.21 18.06 3.67
C LEU A 526 35.11 18.94 4.53
N GLY A 527 35.02 18.87 5.86
CA GLY A 527 35.86 19.67 6.74
C GLY A 527 37.34 19.36 6.58
N SER A 528 37.69 18.07 6.49
CA SER A 528 39.08 17.65 6.24
C SER A 528 39.60 18.13 4.89
N GLN A 529 38.77 18.08 3.85
CA GLN A 529 39.14 18.48 2.50
C GLN A 529 39.23 20.00 2.34
N ILE A 530 38.29 20.77 2.90
CA ILE A 530 38.35 22.25 2.92
C ILE A 530 39.59 22.71 3.68
N ALA A 531 39.89 22.13 4.86
CA ALA A 531 41.08 22.47 5.62
C ALA A 531 42.36 22.25 4.81
N SER A 532 42.45 21.11 4.10
CA SER A 532 43.58 20.80 3.22
C SER A 532 43.67 21.74 2.01
N ALA A 533 42.53 22.09 1.41
CA ALA A 533 42.43 22.96 0.24
C ALA A 533 42.81 24.42 0.55
N LEU A 534 42.49 24.88 1.75
CA LEU A 534 42.84 26.22 2.23
C LEU A 534 44.30 26.33 2.66
N GLY A 535 44.93 25.23 3.10
CA GLY A 535 46.36 25.18 3.43
C GLY A 535 46.79 26.22 4.46
N GLY A 536 45.91 26.58 5.42
CA GLY A 536 46.17 27.60 6.44
C GLY A 536 46.11 29.06 5.96
N ARG A 537 45.64 29.32 4.74
CA ARG A 537 45.50 30.69 4.21
C ARG A 537 44.40 31.46 4.97
N PRO A 538 44.62 32.77 5.23
CA PRO A 538 43.62 33.59 5.93
C PRO A 538 42.35 33.72 5.09
N LEU A 539 41.22 33.39 5.71
CA LEU A 539 39.89 33.59 5.16
C LEU A 539 39.42 35.04 5.37
N PRO A 540 38.51 35.56 4.53
CA PRO A 540 37.91 36.86 4.77
C PRO A 540 37.19 36.91 6.13
N PRO A 541 37.05 38.09 6.75
CA PRO A 541 36.33 38.25 8.02
C PRO A 541 34.90 37.69 7.91
N GLY A 542 34.49 36.86 8.86
CA GLY A 542 33.17 36.21 8.86
C GLY A 542 33.06 34.90 8.07
N LEU A 543 34.14 34.45 7.41
CA LEU A 543 34.22 33.11 6.80
C LEU A 543 35.14 32.21 7.63
N SER A 544 34.58 31.10 8.10
CA SER A 544 35.28 29.97 8.72
C SER A 544 35.00 28.67 7.95
N ILE A 545 35.78 27.63 8.22
CA ILE A 545 35.53 26.29 7.65
C ILE A 545 34.10 25.82 7.98
N GLY A 546 33.67 25.97 9.23
CA GLY A 546 32.30 25.64 9.65
C GLY A 546 31.23 26.49 8.97
N SER A 547 31.49 27.77 8.68
CA SER A 547 30.54 28.60 7.92
C SER A 547 30.41 28.19 6.46
N LEU A 548 31.50 27.70 5.85
CA LEU A 548 31.49 27.17 4.50
C LEU A 548 30.71 25.84 4.48
N GLU A 549 30.99 24.93 5.41
CA GLU A 549 30.26 23.66 5.56
C GLU A 549 28.75 23.87 5.72
N ALA A 550 28.34 24.84 6.54
CA ALA A 550 26.94 25.13 6.83
C ALA A 550 26.21 25.88 5.70
N ASP A 551 26.89 26.81 5.02
CA ASP A 551 26.30 27.58 3.92
C ASP A 551 27.21 27.59 2.66
N PRO A 552 26.87 26.79 1.64
CA PRO A 552 27.58 26.77 0.36
C PRO A 552 27.60 28.12 -0.37
N ARG A 553 26.69 29.06 -0.05
CA ARG A 553 26.72 30.41 -0.64
C ARG A 553 27.96 31.20 -0.24
N GLY A 554 28.60 30.84 0.88
CA GLY A 554 29.87 31.38 1.31
C GLY A 554 31.01 31.19 0.29
N ILE A 555 30.92 30.16 -0.56
CA ILE A 555 31.91 29.89 -1.63
C ILE A 555 31.99 31.06 -2.61
N GLY A 556 30.87 31.72 -2.90
CA GLY A 556 30.83 32.88 -3.79
C GLY A 556 31.58 34.11 -3.25
N ARG A 557 31.80 34.18 -1.93
CA ARG A 557 32.56 35.27 -1.27
C ARG A 557 34.05 34.97 -1.18
N LEU A 558 34.50 33.75 -1.47
CA LEU A 558 35.91 33.41 -1.47
C LEU A 558 36.66 34.14 -2.61
N PRO A 559 37.95 34.46 -2.41
CA PRO A 559 38.82 34.91 -3.49
C PRO A 559 38.81 33.91 -4.67
N PRO A 560 38.87 34.37 -5.93
CA PRO A 560 38.79 33.49 -7.11
C PRO A 560 39.80 32.33 -7.10
N ALA A 561 40.97 32.52 -6.48
CA ALA A 561 42.00 31.49 -6.36
C ALA A 561 41.66 30.35 -5.37
N LEU A 562 40.76 30.59 -4.41
CA LEU A 562 40.36 29.62 -3.39
C LEU A 562 39.04 28.92 -3.73
N ARG A 563 38.27 29.42 -4.70
CA ARG A 563 36.98 28.81 -5.10
C ARG A 563 37.16 27.41 -5.71
N PRO A 564 38.02 27.18 -6.72
CA PRO A 564 38.11 25.85 -7.34
C PRO A 564 38.54 24.73 -6.38
N PRO A 565 39.54 24.93 -5.49
CA PRO A 565 39.91 23.91 -4.50
C PRO A 565 38.78 23.56 -3.51
N VAL A 566 37.99 24.57 -3.10
CA VAL A 566 36.85 24.35 -2.20
C VAL A 566 35.70 23.66 -2.94
N VAL A 567 35.41 24.04 -4.17
CA VAL A 567 34.41 23.35 -5.01
C VAL A 567 34.80 21.90 -5.26
N HIS A 568 36.08 21.61 -5.52
CA HIS A 568 36.60 20.26 -5.65
C HIS A 568 36.46 19.46 -4.34
N ALA A 569 36.72 20.09 -3.19
CA ALA A 569 36.48 19.48 -1.88
C ALA A 569 35.00 19.10 -1.68
N TYR A 570 34.07 19.95 -2.13
CA TYR A 570 32.64 19.62 -2.16
C TYR A 570 32.32 18.46 -3.11
N ALA A 571 32.86 18.48 -4.32
CA ALA A 571 32.67 17.44 -5.32
C ALA A 571 33.10 16.07 -4.76
N SER A 572 34.32 16.01 -4.24
CA SER A 572 34.92 14.81 -3.66
C SER A 572 34.18 14.35 -2.39
N ALA A 573 33.84 15.26 -1.46
CA ALA A 573 33.11 14.88 -0.25
C ALA A 573 31.70 14.32 -0.56
N ILE A 574 30.97 14.89 -1.53
CA ILE A 574 29.66 14.37 -1.94
C ILE A 574 29.80 13.03 -2.67
N THR A 575 30.80 12.88 -3.52
CA THR A 575 30.96 11.67 -4.35
C THR A 575 31.54 10.50 -3.55
N ASP A 576 32.39 10.76 -2.56
CA ASP A 576 32.87 9.77 -1.57
C ASP A 576 31.72 9.10 -0.83
N VAL A 577 30.68 9.86 -0.50
CA VAL A 577 29.48 9.34 0.18
C VAL A 577 28.83 8.21 -0.64
N PHE A 578 28.80 8.32 -1.97
CA PHE A 578 28.29 7.24 -2.84
C PHE A 578 29.22 6.02 -2.88
N LEU A 579 30.53 6.20 -2.69
CA LEU A 579 31.46 5.09 -2.55
C LEU A 579 31.17 4.28 -1.27
N TYR A 580 30.89 4.95 -0.15
CA TYR A 580 30.50 4.28 1.10
C TYR A 580 29.13 3.58 1.01
N ALA A 581 28.24 4.06 0.12
CA ALA A 581 26.97 3.42 -0.19
C ALA A 581 27.13 2.08 -0.93
N ALA A 582 28.13 1.99 -1.81
CA ALA A 582 28.27 0.89 -2.76
C ALA A 582 28.43 -0.50 -2.10
N PRO A 583 29.23 -0.68 -1.01
CA PRO A 583 29.30 -1.95 -0.28
C PRO A 583 27.95 -2.39 0.29
N ILE A 584 27.12 -1.45 0.77
CA ILE A 584 25.81 -1.74 1.33
C ILE A 584 24.86 -2.22 0.22
N ALA A 585 24.90 -1.56 -0.95
CA ALA A 585 24.17 -2.02 -2.13
C ALA A 585 24.68 -3.38 -2.65
N ALA A 586 25.99 -3.63 -2.60
CA ALA A 586 26.59 -4.91 -2.96
C ALA A 586 26.15 -6.04 -2.00
N LEU A 587 26.00 -5.75 -0.71
CA LEU A 587 25.40 -6.69 0.24
C LEU A 587 23.96 -7.04 -0.15
N ALA A 588 23.14 -6.05 -0.53
CA ALA A 588 21.79 -6.33 -1.04
C ALA A 588 21.80 -7.19 -2.31
N PHE A 589 22.79 -7.01 -3.19
CA PHE A 589 22.97 -7.88 -4.36
C PHE A 589 23.26 -9.32 -3.99
N VAL A 590 24.16 -9.56 -3.03
CA VAL A 590 24.44 -10.90 -2.50
C VAL A 590 23.18 -11.49 -1.84
N LEU A 591 22.44 -10.70 -1.07
CA LEU A 591 21.21 -11.13 -0.42
C LEU A 591 20.10 -11.47 -1.42
N ALA A 592 20.00 -10.74 -2.54
CA ALA A 592 19.02 -10.98 -3.58
C ALA A 592 19.18 -12.37 -4.23
N TRP A 593 20.39 -12.93 -4.28
CA TRP A 593 20.61 -14.29 -4.78
C TRP A 593 19.94 -15.37 -3.92
N PHE A 594 19.79 -15.12 -2.61
CA PHE A 594 19.16 -16.05 -1.68
C PHE A 594 17.63 -16.02 -1.71
N LEU A 595 17.02 -15.12 -2.50
CA LEU A 595 15.59 -15.14 -2.76
C LEU A 595 15.22 -16.45 -3.48
N ARG A 596 14.19 -17.12 -2.97
CA ARG A 596 13.61 -18.31 -3.62
C ARG A 596 12.44 -17.86 -4.49
N GLU A 597 12.45 -18.28 -5.74
CA GLU A 597 11.45 -17.89 -6.73
C GLU A 597 10.21 -18.78 -6.61
N ASP A 598 9.21 -18.32 -5.87
CA ASP A 598 7.89 -18.95 -5.84
C ASP A 598 7.04 -18.40 -6.99
N ARG A 599 6.28 -19.27 -7.70
CA ARG A 599 5.46 -18.84 -8.84
C ARG A 599 4.36 -17.86 -8.39
N LEU A 600 4.13 -16.80 -9.17
CA LEU A 600 3.08 -15.80 -8.91
C LEU A 600 1.68 -16.42 -8.97
N ARG A 601 0.88 -16.22 -7.91
CA ARG A 601 -0.48 -16.77 -7.80
C ARG A 601 -1.39 -16.22 -8.92
N ALA A 602 -2.18 -17.09 -9.54
CA ALA A 602 -2.98 -16.74 -10.72
C ALA A 602 -4.34 -16.11 -10.38
N SER A 603 -4.87 -16.26 -9.16
CA SER A 603 -6.19 -15.76 -8.76
C SER A 603 -6.15 -14.92 -7.47
N VAL A 604 -7.08 -13.97 -7.36
CA VAL A 604 -7.32 -13.11 -6.17
C VAL A 604 -8.01 -13.88 -5.02
N ARG A 605 -8.53 -15.08 -5.29
CA ARG A 605 -9.20 -15.93 -4.30
C ARG A 605 -8.74 -17.39 -4.40
N ALA A 606 -8.56 -17.96 -3.20
CA ALA A 606 -8.18 -19.33 -2.82
C ALA A 606 -6.67 -19.68 -2.85
N PRO A 607 -6.16 -20.37 -1.79
CA PRO A 607 -4.88 -21.06 -1.86
C PRO A 607 -4.99 -22.26 -2.80
N GLU A 608 -4.06 -22.35 -3.75
CA GLU A 608 -3.75 -23.59 -4.48
C GLU A 608 -2.92 -24.48 -3.54
N GLY A 609 -3.48 -25.64 -3.18
CA GLY A 609 -2.93 -26.55 -2.17
C GLY A 609 -1.79 -27.44 -2.65
N THR A 610 -0.98 -27.01 -3.61
CA THR A 610 0.09 -27.85 -4.19
C THR A 610 1.51 -27.37 -3.94
N GLU A 611 1.71 -26.19 -3.35
CA GLU A 611 3.06 -25.72 -2.99
C GLU A 611 3.08 -25.10 -1.58
N THR A 612 2.97 -25.93 -0.55
CA THR A 612 3.64 -25.72 0.74
C THR A 612 3.58 -27.02 1.54
N VAL A 613 4.76 -27.59 1.86
CA VAL A 613 4.87 -28.56 2.94
C VAL A 613 4.61 -27.78 4.24
N ALA A 614 3.35 -27.67 4.64
CA ALA A 614 2.94 -27.02 5.87
C ALA A 614 2.92 -28.05 7.00
N SER A 615 3.94 -27.99 7.85
CA SER A 615 3.90 -28.55 9.20
C SER A 615 3.08 -27.64 10.12
N ASN A 616 1.76 -27.58 9.93
CA ASN A 616 0.75 -27.55 11.00
C ASN A 616 -0.67 -27.58 10.41
N PRO A 617 -1.61 -28.31 11.01
CA PRO A 617 -2.94 -28.53 10.45
C PRO A 617 -3.79 -27.27 10.61
N VAL A 618 -4.26 -26.71 9.50
CA VAL A 618 -5.39 -25.77 9.54
C VAL A 618 -6.63 -26.63 9.70
N GLU A 619 -7.19 -26.72 10.90
CA GLU A 619 -8.53 -27.30 11.10
C GLU A 619 -9.56 -26.38 10.46
N ARG A 620 -9.82 -26.59 9.17
CA ARG A 620 -11.06 -26.10 8.54
C ARG A 620 -12.19 -27.00 9.01
N SER A 621 -13.33 -26.41 9.36
CA SER A 621 -14.52 -27.22 9.61
C SER A 621 -14.99 -27.85 8.29
N SER A 622 -15.57 -29.05 8.35
CA SER A 622 -16.14 -29.74 7.18
C SER A 622 -17.17 -28.89 6.42
N HIS A 623 -17.82 -27.96 7.13
CA HIS A 623 -18.79 -27.02 6.58
C HIS A 623 -18.12 -25.95 5.70
N ASP A 624 -16.99 -25.38 6.13
CA ASP A 624 -16.32 -24.30 5.40
C ASP A 624 -15.70 -24.78 4.08
N GLU A 625 -15.19 -26.02 4.06
CA GLU A 625 -14.66 -26.62 2.84
C GLU A 625 -15.78 -27.03 1.88
N ALA A 626 -16.91 -27.54 2.41
CA ALA A 626 -18.10 -27.82 1.61
C ALA A 626 -18.67 -26.53 0.99
N ALA A 627 -18.75 -25.43 1.76
CA ALA A 627 -19.19 -24.12 1.28
C ALA A 627 -18.26 -23.56 0.19
N ARG A 628 -16.94 -23.71 0.34
CA ARG A 628 -15.96 -23.34 -0.69
C ARG A 628 -16.16 -24.16 -1.98
N ALA A 629 -16.28 -25.49 -1.87
CA ALA A 629 -16.50 -26.37 -3.02
C ALA A 629 -17.81 -26.01 -3.75
N LEU A 630 -18.88 -25.74 -3.00
CA LEU A 630 -20.17 -25.31 -3.55
C LEU A 630 -20.10 -23.94 -4.22
N SER A 631 -19.35 -23.00 -3.66
CA SER A 631 -19.16 -21.66 -4.24
C SER A 631 -18.45 -21.73 -5.60
N LEU A 632 -17.44 -22.60 -5.74
CA LEU A 632 -16.76 -22.84 -7.02
C LEU A 632 -17.71 -23.46 -8.06
N LEU A 633 -18.54 -24.40 -7.62
CA LEU A 633 -19.53 -25.11 -8.46
C LEU A 633 -20.73 -24.23 -8.88
N ALA A 634 -21.04 -23.17 -8.12
CA ALA A 634 -22.17 -22.27 -8.41
C ALA A 634 -21.89 -21.26 -9.55
N SER A 635 -20.63 -21.03 -9.91
CA SER A 635 -20.25 -20.10 -10.99
C SER A 635 -20.72 -20.57 -12.38
N ARG A 636 -21.08 -19.66 -13.30
CA ARG A 636 -21.57 -20.02 -14.65
C ARG A 636 -20.49 -20.73 -15.49
N GLU A 637 -19.24 -20.24 -15.48
CA GLU A 637 -18.09 -20.96 -16.07
C GLU A 637 -17.86 -22.32 -15.41
N GLY A 638 -17.88 -22.38 -14.07
CA GLY A 638 -17.67 -23.62 -13.31
C GLY A 638 -18.70 -24.69 -13.64
N ARG A 639 -19.99 -24.33 -13.80
CA ARG A 639 -21.03 -25.29 -14.20
C ARG A 639 -20.74 -25.95 -15.55
N ARG A 640 -20.31 -25.19 -16.57
CA ARG A 640 -19.99 -25.73 -17.91
C ARG A 640 -18.74 -26.60 -17.87
N GLU A 641 -17.70 -26.12 -17.19
CA GLU A 641 -16.40 -26.79 -17.12
C GLU A 641 -16.45 -28.11 -16.34
N VAL A 642 -17.31 -28.19 -15.33
CA VAL A 642 -17.60 -29.44 -14.60
C VAL A 642 -18.20 -30.49 -15.53
N TYR A 643 -19.20 -30.15 -16.36
CA TYR A 643 -19.77 -31.12 -17.29
C TYR A 643 -18.80 -31.55 -18.39
N VAL A 644 -17.91 -30.66 -18.84
CA VAL A 644 -16.82 -31.04 -19.78
C VAL A 644 -15.89 -32.06 -19.11
N ARG A 645 -15.38 -31.75 -17.91
CA ARG A 645 -14.42 -32.59 -17.19
C ARG A 645 -14.99 -33.95 -16.78
N ILE A 646 -16.26 -33.99 -16.35
CA ILE A 646 -16.96 -35.25 -16.02
C ILE A 646 -17.13 -36.12 -17.27
N THR A 647 -17.41 -35.51 -18.41
CA THR A 647 -17.66 -36.21 -19.68
C THR A 647 -16.37 -36.83 -20.23
N GLU A 648 -15.28 -36.05 -20.27
CA GLU A 648 -13.94 -36.52 -20.64
C GLU A 648 -13.48 -37.67 -19.74
N ARG A 649 -13.66 -37.54 -18.42
CA ARG A 649 -13.24 -38.55 -17.45
C ARG A 649 -14.08 -39.81 -17.46
N ALA A 650 -15.35 -39.71 -17.84
CA ALA A 650 -16.21 -40.87 -18.06
C ALA A 650 -15.88 -41.61 -19.38
N GLY A 651 -14.94 -41.08 -20.19
CA GLY A 651 -14.51 -41.67 -21.45
C GLY A 651 -15.51 -41.48 -22.58
N TYR A 652 -16.36 -40.46 -22.50
CA TYR A 652 -17.37 -40.17 -23.51
C TYR A 652 -17.11 -38.82 -24.18
N ASP A 653 -17.28 -38.76 -25.49
CA ASP A 653 -17.29 -37.50 -26.24
C ASP A 653 -18.74 -37.01 -26.40
N LEU A 654 -19.34 -36.51 -25.31
CA LEU A 654 -20.71 -36.00 -25.30
C LEU A 654 -20.73 -34.48 -25.12
N LEU A 655 -21.74 -33.82 -25.69
CA LEU A 655 -21.96 -32.40 -25.41
C LEU A 655 -22.29 -32.22 -23.92
N PRO A 656 -21.86 -31.12 -23.27
CA PRO A 656 -22.17 -30.87 -21.86
C PRO A 656 -23.67 -30.92 -21.54
N ALA A 657 -24.50 -30.47 -22.48
CA ALA A 657 -25.96 -30.53 -22.38
C ALA A 657 -26.51 -31.97 -22.48
N SER A 658 -25.86 -32.85 -23.25
CA SER A 658 -26.22 -34.28 -23.35
C SER A 658 -25.91 -35.02 -22.05
N SER A 659 -24.74 -34.78 -21.46
CA SER A 659 -24.34 -35.34 -20.17
C SER A 659 -25.25 -34.85 -19.03
N TRP A 660 -25.62 -33.56 -19.05
CA TRP A 660 -26.58 -32.97 -18.12
C TRP A 660 -27.98 -33.61 -18.25
N LEU A 661 -28.49 -33.77 -19.47
CA LEU A 661 -29.81 -34.34 -19.71
C LEU A 661 -29.87 -35.82 -19.33
N LEU A 662 -28.82 -36.58 -19.60
CA LEU A 662 -28.71 -38.00 -19.31
C LEU A 662 -28.71 -38.28 -17.79
N LEU A 663 -27.98 -37.47 -16.99
CA LEU A 663 -28.03 -37.54 -15.52
C LEU A 663 -29.42 -37.20 -14.96
N ARG A 664 -30.14 -36.30 -15.62
CA ARG A 664 -31.50 -35.88 -15.21
C ARG A 664 -32.55 -36.95 -15.51
N ILE A 665 -32.51 -37.57 -16.70
CA ILE A 665 -33.40 -38.69 -17.04
C ILE A 665 -33.18 -39.85 -16.06
N ARG A 666 -31.92 -40.15 -15.67
CA ARG A 666 -31.65 -41.18 -14.66
C ARG A 666 -32.31 -40.90 -13.32
N ARG A 667 -32.33 -39.65 -12.88
CA ARG A 667 -32.93 -39.27 -11.59
C ARG A 667 -34.45 -39.32 -11.60
N TYR A 668 -35.08 -38.81 -12.66
CA TYR A 668 -36.54 -38.69 -12.74
C TYR A 668 -37.21 -39.84 -13.51
N GLY A 669 -36.42 -40.78 -14.03
CA GLY A 669 -36.86 -41.94 -14.82
C GLY A 669 -37.18 -41.58 -16.28
N ALA A 670 -37.91 -40.49 -16.50
CA ALA A 670 -38.29 -40.00 -17.81
C ALA A 670 -38.30 -38.46 -17.82
N THR A 671 -37.95 -37.83 -18.93
CA THR A 671 -37.95 -36.36 -19.04
C THR A 671 -38.54 -35.93 -20.37
N ASP A 672 -39.54 -35.05 -20.34
CA ASP A 672 -40.05 -34.37 -21.53
C ASP A 672 -39.15 -33.15 -21.83
N PRO A 673 -38.40 -33.15 -22.96
CA PRO A 673 -37.51 -32.05 -23.31
C PRO A 673 -38.23 -30.71 -23.51
N VAL A 674 -39.49 -30.71 -24.00
CA VAL A 674 -40.23 -29.49 -24.28
C VAL A 674 -40.71 -28.85 -22.99
N ALA A 675 -41.30 -29.65 -22.08
CA ALA A 675 -41.69 -29.19 -20.76
C ALA A 675 -40.47 -28.70 -19.93
N LEU A 676 -39.32 -29.35 -20.10
CA LEU A 676 -38.07 -28.98 -19.43
C LEU A 676 -37.48 -27.66 -19.94
N ALA A 677 -37.50 -27.43 -21.26
CA ALA A 677 -37.03 -26.19 -21.87
C ALA A 677 -37.82 -24.97 -21.36
N THR A 678 -39.13 -25.11 -21.26
CA THR A 678 -40.04 -24.05 -20.79
C THR A 678 -39.87 -23.76 -19.30
N ARG A 679 -39.64 -24.79 -18.47
CA ARG A 679 -39.48 -24.61 -17.01
C ARG A 679 -38.12 -24.06 -16.59
N LEU A 680 -37.05 -24.36 -17.33
CA LEU A 680 -35.67 -23.99 -16.97
C LEU A 680 -35.07 -22.90 -17.87
N THR A 681 -35.88 -22.30 -18.75
CA THR A 681 -35.47 -21.20 -19.65
C THR A 681 -34.20 -21.53 -20.47
N LEU A 682 -34.08 -22.78 -20.93
CA LEU A 682 -32.91 -23.25 -21.68
C LEU A 682 -33.02 -22.87 -23.17
N PRO A 683 -31.91 -22.50 -23.83
CA PRO A 683 -31.91 -22.28 -25.29
C PRO A 683 -32.35 -23.55 -26.03
N VAL A 684 -33.50 -23.49 -26.70
CA VAL A 684 -34.08 -24.60 -27.48
C VAL A 684 -33.08 -25.28 -28.44
N PRO A 685 -32.19 -24.54 -29.16
CA PRO A 685 -31.21 -25.17 -30.04
C PRO A 685 -30.21 -26.10 -29.33
N VAL A 686 -29.83 -25.75 -28.09
CA VAL A 686 -28.86 -26.50 -27.28
C VAL A 686 -29.49 -27.80 -26.79
N LEU A 687 -30.74 -27.73 -26.31
CA LEU A 687 -31.45 -28.92 -25.87
C LEU A 687 -31.80 -29.85 -27.03
N ALA A 688 -32.17 -29.30 -28.18
CA ALA A 688 -32.42 -30.09 -29.39
C ALA A 688 -31.16 -30.82 -29.88
N ALA A 689 -29.98 -30.18 -29.81
CA ALA A 689 -28.71 -30.83 -30.13
C ALA A 689 -28.36 -31.96 -29.14
N ALA A 690 -28.64 -31.75 -27.85
CA ALA A 690 -28.42 -32.77 -26.82
C ALA A 690 -29.30 -34.00 -27.02
N VAL A 691 -30.60 -33.80 -27.25
CA VAL A 691 -31.56 -34.89 -27.51
C VAL A 691 -31.15 -35.68 -28.75
N ARG A 692 -30.81 -35.00 -29.85
CA ARG A 692 -30.33 -35.67 -31.07
C ARG A 692 -29.10 -36.53 -30.83
N GLN A 693 -28.12 -36.02 -30.08
CA GLN A 693 -26.89 -36.77 -29.79
C GLN A 693 -27.16 -38.01 -28.92
N LEU A 694 -28.08 -37.91 -27.96
CA LEU A 694 -28.47 -39.05 -27.11
C LEU A 694 -29.22 -40.14 -27.88
N GLU A 695 -30.11 -39.75 -28.81
CA GLU A 695 -30.83 -40.68 -29.69
C GLU A 695 -29.88 -41.34 -30.70
N GLN A 696 -29.00 -40.56 -31.36
CA GLN A 696 -28.03 -41.07 -32.34
C GLN A 696 -27.02 -42.05 -31.74
N ARG A 697 -26.60 -41.83 -30.49
CA ARG A 697 -25.67 -42.74 -29.79
C ARG A 697 -26.39 -43.89 -29.06
N GLY A 698 -27.71 -44.02 -29.23
CA GLY A 698 -28.50 -45.08 -28.61
C GLY A 698 -28.51 -45.03 -27.09
N LEU A 699 -28.26 -43.86 -26.48
CA LEU A 699 -28.20 -43.66 -25.02
C LEU A 699 -29.59 -43.34 -24.44
N ALA A 700 -30.49 -42.78 -25.24
CA ALA A 700 -31.88 -42.58 -24.85
C ALA A 700 -32.82 -42.88 -26.02
N VAL A 701 -34.02 -43.35 -25.71
CA VAL A 701 -35.08 -43.63 -26.68
C VAL A 701 -36.33 -42.86 -26.28
N ARG A 702 -37.03 -42.34 -27.28
CA ARG A 702 -38.28 -41.63 -27.11
C ARG A 702 -39.44 -42.60 -26.95
N GLN A 703 -40.21 -42.46 -25.87
CA GLN A 703 -41.45 -43.23 -25.63
C GLN A 703 -42.63 -42.25 -25.57
N GLY A 704 -43.14 -41.85 -26.74
CA GLY A 704 -44.12 -40.77 -26.86
C GLY A 704 -43.47 -39.39 -26.74
N LEU A 705 -43.95 -38.54 -25.82
CA LEU A 705 -43.35 -37.24 -25.49
C LEU A 705 -42.06 -37.33 -24.64
N PRO A 706 -41.96 -38.20 -23.62
CA PRO A 706 -40.75 -38.28 -22.79
C PRO A 706 -39.60 -39.09 -23.41
N LEU A 707 -38.37 -38.70 -23.05
CA LEU A 707 -37.14 -39.46 -23.27
C LEU A 707 -36.87 -40.41 -22.09
N VAL A 708 -36.50 -41.65 -22.39
CA VAL A 708 -36.15 -42.70 -21.40
C VAL A 708 -34.78 -43.29 -21.74
N LEU A 709 -33.97 -43.62 -20.73
CA LEU A 709 -32.63 -44.19 -20.94
C LEU A 709 -32.69 -45.63 -21.45
N THR A 710 -31.81 -45.96 -22.40
CA THR A 710 -31.57 -47.35 -22.82
C THR A 710 -30.66 -48.07 -21.81
N ARG A 711 -30.40 -49.37 -22.00
CA ARG A 711 -29.42 -50.12 -21.18
C ARG A 711 -28.03 -49.49 -21.25
N HIS A 712 -27.57 -49.11 -22.44
CA HIS A 712 -26.30 -48.38 -22.63
C HIS A 712 -26.35 -46.96 -22.03
N GLY A 713 -27.51 -46.29 -22.06
CA GLY A 713 -27.74 -45.02 -21.38
C GLY A 713 -27.57 -45.10 -19.86
N HIS A 714 -28.06 -46.17 -19.23
CA HIS A 714 -27.90 -46.38 -17.80
C HIS A 714 -26.43 -46.59 -17.40
N GLU A 715 -25.67 -47.37 -18.18
CA GLU A 715 -24.23 -47.59 -17.96
C GLU A 715 -23.42 -46.30 -18.13
N ALA A 716 -23.73 -45.50 -19.17
CA ALA A 716 -23.10 -44.19 -19.37
C ALA A 716 -23.43 -43.22 -18.23
N ALA A 717 -24.68 -43.24 -17.73
CA ALA A 717 -25.11 -42.41 -16.61
C ALA A 717 -24.41 -42.79 -15.30
N GLU A 718 -24.13 -44.06 -15.08
CA GLU A 718 -23.37 -44.56 -13.93
C GLU A 718 -21.93 -44.08 -13.97
N ARG A 719 -21.27 -44.20 -15.12
CA ARG A 719 -19.89 -43.71 -15.30
C ARG A 719 -19.80 -42.20 -15.12
N LEU A 720 -20.76 -41.43 -15.64
CA LEU A 720 -20.81 -39.98 -15.46
C LEU A 720 -21.03 -39.60 -13.99
N GLN A 721 -21.85 -40.34 -13.24
CA GLN A 721 -22.04 -40.09 -11.81
C GLN A 721 -20.77 -40.43 -11.00
N SER A 722 -20.14 -41.57 -11.27
CA SER A 722 -18.88 -41.94 -10.61
C SER A 722 -17.74 -40.95 -10.92
N ALA A 723 -17.65 -40.47 -12.17
CA ALA A 723 -16.68 -39.45 -12.56
C ALA A 723 -16.95 -38.10 -11.86
N ARG A 724 -18.22 -37.76 -11.62
CA ARG A 724 -18.62 -36.56 -10.87
C ARG A 724 -18.28 -36.67 -9.39
N GLU A 725 -18.58 -37.81 -8.76
CA GLU A 725 -18.21 -38.06 -7.36
C GLU A 725 -16.68 -38.00 -7.18
N ALA A 726 -15.91 -38.58 -8.10
CA ALA A 726 -14.45 -38.48 -8.11
C ALA A 726 -13.95 -37.04 -8.32
N CYS A 727 -14.58 -36.26 -9.21
CA CYS A 727 -14.23 -34.85 -9.43
C CYS A 727 -14.53 -33.99 -8.20
N MET A 728 -15.62 -34.26 -7.48
CA MET A 728 -15.92 -33.57 -6.22
C MET A 728 -14.98 -33.99 -5.09
N ALA A 729 -14.56 -35.26 -5.07
CA ALA A 729 -13.54 -35.74 -4.13
C ALA A 729 -12.18 -35.06 -4.35
N GLU A 730 -11.77 -34.83 -5.60
CA GLU A 730 -10.55 -34.07 -5.92
C GLU A 730 -10.61 -32.61 -5.49
N LEU A 731 -11.78 -31.97 -5.60
CA LEU A 731 -11.96 -30.60 -5.11
C LEU A 731 -11.77 -30.49 -3.59
N LEU A 732 -11.98 -31.59 -2.85
CA LEU A 732 -11.79 -31.69 -1.41
C LEU A 732 -10.35 -32.08 -1.01
N GLY A 733 -9.50 -32.48 -1.96
CA GLY A 733 -8.07 -32.75 -1.73
C GLY A 733 -7.77 -33.73 -0.59
N ASP A 734 -6.80 -33.39 0.27
CA ASP A 734 -6.30 -34.23 1.38
C ASP A 734 -7.33 -34.52 2.49
N TRP A 735 -8.48 -33.83 2.47
CA TRP A 735 -9.57 -34.05 3.43
C TRP A 735 -10.40 -35.30 3.12
N TRP A 736 -10.24 -35.85 1.91
CA TRP A 736 -10.88 -37.09 1.49
C TRP A 736 -9.87 -38.24 1.47
N ARG A 737 -10.02 -39.21 2.38
CA ARG A 737 -9.31 -40.51 2.35
C ARG A 737 -10.31 -41.66 2.44
N PRO A 738 -10.10 -42.80 1.75
CA PRO A 738 -11.02 -43.94 1.76
C PRO A 738 -11.30 -44.62 3.13
N GLY A 739 -10.83 -44.06 4.24
CA GLY A 739 -10.90 -44.67 5.58
C GLY A 739 -11.11 -43.69 6.75
N ARG A 740 -11.67 -42.49 6.53
CA ARG A 740 -12.09 -41.54 7.61
C ARG A 740 -13.63 -41.37 7.60
N PRO A 741 -14.26 -40.86 8.70
CA PRO A 741 -15.65 -41.18 9.04
C PRO A 741 -16.69 -40.75 8.01
N THR A 742 -17.81 -41.49 8.01
CA THR A 742 -18.87 -41.60 6.99
C THR A 742 -19.60 -40.30 6.62
N ASP A 743 -19.62 -39.31 7.50
CA ASP A 743 -20.52 -38.15 7.40
C ASP A 743 -20.16 -37.23 6.22
N LEU A 744 -18.87 -37.10 5.88
CA LEU A 744 -18.44 -36.32 4.72
C LEU A 744 -18.78 -37.03 3.40
N GLY A 745 -18.74 -38.36 3.39
CA GLY A 745 -19.13 -39.17 2.23
C GLY A 745 -20.63 -39.14 1.96
N GLU A 746 -21.45 -39.10 3.01
CA GLU A 746 -22.89 -38.84 2.88
C GLU A 746 -23.17 -37.42 2.41
N LEU A 747 -22.52 -36.41 2.99
CA LEU A 747 -22.68 -35.01 2.59
C LEU A 747 -22.34 -34.78 1.11
N VAL A 748 -21.23 -35.35 0.63
CA VAL A 748 -20.82 -35.25 -0.78
C VAL A 748 -21.81 -35.97 -1.70
N ARG A 749 -22.32 -37.14 -1.30
CA ARG A 749 -23.37 -37.83 -2.06
C ARG A 749 -24.67 -37.03 -2.09
N ASP A 750 -25.05 -36.42 -0.98
CA ASP A 750 -26.30 -35.68 -0.87
C ASP A 750 -26.23 -34.34 -1.60
N LEU A 751 -25.10 -33.61 -1.51
CA LEU A 751 -24.84 -32.43 -2.34
C LEU A 751 -24.78 -32.76 -3.84
N SER A 752 -24.19 -33.91 -4.21
CA SER A 752 -24.21 -34.40 -5.60
C SER A 752 -25.65 -34.61 -6.08
N LYS A 753 -26.50 -35.21 -5.23
CA LYS A 753 -27.93 -35.42 -5.53
C LYS A 753 -28.66 -34.09 -5.64
N GLU A 754 -28.48 -33.15 -4.72
CA GLU A 754 -29.12 -31.83 -4.72
C GLU A 754 -28.80 -31.06 -6.02
N MET A 755 -27.53 -31.07 -6.41
CA MET A 755 -27.04 -30.42 -7.63
C MET A 755 -27.45 -31.10 -8.94
N CYS A 756 -28.11 -32.26 -8.90
CA CYS A 756 -28.71 -32.89 -10.09
C CYS A 756 -30.13 -32.33 -10.41
N GLY A 757 -30.58 -31.31 -9.67
CA GLY A 757 -31.87 -30.61 -9.83
C GLY A 757 -32.66 -30.52 -8.51
N SER A 758 -33.40 -29.44 -8.30
CA SER A 758 -34.29 -29.35 -7.13
C SER A 758 -35.62 -30.07 -7.40
N ASP A 759 -36.39 -30.38 -6.35
CA ASP A 759 -37.73 -30.96 -6.51
C ASP A 759 -38.72 -30.03 -7.25
N HIS A 760 -38.38 -28.75 -7.39
CA HIS A 760 -39.10 -27.78 -8.22
C HIS A 760 -38.88 -27.99 -9.74
N GLU A 761 -37.85 -28.74 -10.14
CA GLU A 761 -37.50 -28.98 -11.55
C GLU A 761 -38.08 -30.30 -12.10
N ARG A 762 -39.01 -30.94 -11.35
CA ARG A 762 -39.66 -32.21 -11.72
C ARG A 762 -40.44 -32.08 -13.04
N PRO A 763 -40.20 -32.94 -14.05
CA PRO A 763 -40.87 -32.80 -15.35
C PRO A 763 -42.31 -33.35 -15.42
N HIS A 764 -42.81 -34.12 -14.42
CA HIS A 764 -44.17 -34.69 -14.42
C HIS A 764 -44.81 -34.71 -13.01
N ALA A 765 -46.15 -34.71 -12.92
CA ALA A 765 -46.92 -34.61 -11.67
C ALA A 765 -47.52 -35.95 -11.17
N GLY A 766 -46.76 -37.05 -11.16
CA GLY A 766 -47.24 -38.38 -10.73
C GLY A 766 -46.25 -39.16 -9.83
N PRO A 767 -46.72 -40.17 -9.05
CA PRO A 767 -45.88 -40.88 -8.08
C PRO A 767 -44.84 -41.79 -8.73
N VAL A 768 -43.63 -41.82 -8.13
CA VAL A 768 -42.47 -42.62 -8.57
C VAL A 768 -42.79 -44.12 -8.48
N ARG A 769 -42.82 -44.81 -9.63
CA ARG A 769 -42.89 -46.28 -9.67
C ARG A 769 -41.53 -46.86 -9.28
N LYS A 770 -41.30 -47.06 -7.97
CA LYS A 770 -40.07 -47.68 -7.45
C LYS A 770 -39.83 -49.03 -8.13
N HIS A 771 -38.71 -49.18 -8.84
CA HIS A 771 -38.25 -50.49 -9.30
C HIS A 771 -38.07 -51.43 -8.10
N ARG A 772 -38.82 -52.53 -8.08
CA ARG A 772 -38.64 -53.64 -7.13
C ARG A 772 -37.21 -54.18 -7.26
N ARG A 773 -36.42 -54.11 -6.19
CA ARG A 773 -35.15 -54.84 -6.06
C ARG A 773 -35.40 -56.35 -6.27
N PRO A 774 -34.53 -57.08 -6.97
CA PRO A 774 -34.62 -58.54 -7.01
C PRO A 774 -34.37 -59.12 -5.61
N ARG A 775 -35.30 -59.99 -5.16
CA ARG A 775 -35.23 -60.75 -3.91
C ARG A 775 -33.94 -61.58 -3.89
N ARG A 776 -33.07 -61.35 -2.89
CA ARG A 776 -31.98 -62.28 -2.56
C ARG A 776 -32.57 -63.61 -2.12
N LEU A 777 -32.31 -64.68 -2.87
CA LEU A 777 -32.50 -66.06 -2.44
C LEU A 777 -31.54 -66.34 -1.28
N ARG A 778 -32.10 -66.56 -0.08
CA ARG A 778 -31.43 -67.32 0.98
C ARG A 778 -31.23 -68.75 0.47
N ARG A 779 -29.99 -69.16 0.23
CA ARG A 779 -29.62 -70.58 0.31
C ARG A 779 -29.17 -70.85 1.73
N ALA A 780 -29.96 -71.66 2.42
CA ALA A 780 -29.49 -72.49 3.52
C ALA A 780 -28.71 -73.68 2.95
N VAL A 781 -27.95 -74.32 3.85
CA VAL A 781 -27.52 -75.72 3.92
C VAL A 781 -25.99 -75.84 4.07
N GLY A 782 -25.60 -76.52 5.16
CA GLY A 782 -24.39 -77.35 5.25
C GLY A 782 -23.26 -76.70 6.01
#